data_AF-A0AAV9JNM6-F1
#
_entry.id   AF-A0AAV9JNM6-F1
#
_cell.length_a   1.000
_cell.length_b   1.000
_cell.length_c   1.000
_cell.angle_alpha   90.00
_cell.angle_beta   90.00
_cell.angle_gamma   90.00
#
_symmetry.space_group_name_H-M   'P 1'
#
loop_
_entity.id
_entity.type
_entity.pdbx_description
1 polymer ?
#
loop_
_entity_poly.entity_id
_entity_poly.type
_entity_poly.pdbx_seq_one_letter_code
_entity_poly.pdbx_strand_id
1 'polypeptide(L)'
;MKAAALATALLLAASSASAANPRPYPPVDAYLQTTNILNHSSYLTGLDDHQWYLDNIPFIDVPDQSLQDVYYYRASVIKRHIKWAHEGQGWVVTEFIHPVSWASKFQTIPDSAPHHVVELRWLRDPNYIKNLIESYTRGGVEKLSGITYTHYMHRAILEHAQATGDIPFLVSQLDGMIASYNLWNVTIDSTTGLYHRNPLQDAQEYSLPGYLTGGPGGGPMDEWNDFGLSAAQGGGNDYTLIWLGPETYRPNFNAYMVANARAISQVASLAGNSSLAETWSAYADGLYARMENMLYSQELNFWIDVVEGTNLRCEGRELIGYFPYRFDVGTNETFIQGLEAGVDTEHFLTEFGPTTLEQTNPYYTALKNTTYCCQWNGQSWPFSTSVYLGTLARIARNGLSSIITPALFAQELSKYTRTNYKDGVPFTAESHYPTIDMWSGDTTNHSEHYLHSTYLDNVFTNLFGIVPTFGDTLVLQPLVPTNWSYFAIENLPYHGSLLTLVWDRDGTHYGSGASYGDSAAAGLSIYSNGTLFHNQKTLRAANITLPFQTAQAAQQLAARPEWQNILANPNSPYNLPSVTADWCLSANGDICPYEAWKLNDGLLWYDTTPDNYWTNNQSEFPYSTLTITLPRARKIHSISLALLADVAQGGVVDCPQGIRVVDGRTNETVAFKNPWNDCVPNALNTVPFAAPVAGNNSIANNITTPDNSDYTVETDLLLVTLSDKLRYTTAVTEIQLWVAPNPGPRYEAEDGVIGTFIGSYEGRATGLNGTIEDGGVSLGAGAWVELGDVRTATGAAGTVALTVVGGGEGAVEVQVNWLANTTVNFDAASGAVANKTIEVEMLRGANVVTILQTAGRPWVDAIVVGG
;
A
#
# COMPACT_ATOMS: atom_id res chain seq x y z
N MET A 1 67.74 -7.37 -10.93
CA MET A 1 68.03 -6.62 -12.16
C MET A 1 67.06 -7.08 -13.24
N LYS A 2 66.04 -6.26 -13.50
CA LYS A 2 65.69 -5.68 -14.81
C LYS A 2 65.45 -6.69 -15.95
N ALA A 3 64.17 -6.86 -16.31
CA ALA A 3 63.67 -6.37 -17.59
C ALA A 3 62.14 -6.29 -17.55
N ALA A 4 61.61 -5.11 -17.84
CA ALA A 4 60.20 -4.81 -17.97
C ALA A 4 59.69 -5.25 -19.34
N ALA A 5 58.43 -5.69 -19.40
CA ALA A 5 57.61 -5.62 -20.59
C ALA A 5 56.19 -5.25 -20.17
N LEU A 6 55.76 -4.07 -20.59
CA LEU A 6 54.39 -3.56 -20.53
C LEU A 6 53.43 -4.61 -21.09
N ALA A 7 52.44 -5.01 -20.29
CA ALA A 7 51.17 -5.50 -20.80
C ALA A 7 50.11 -4.50 -20.35
N THR A 8 49.76 -3.62 -21.28
CA THR A 8 48.65 -2.67 -21.19
C THR A 8 47.37 -3.49 -21.03
N ALA A 9 46.88 -3.62 -19.79
CA ALA A 9 45.53 -4.11 -19.54
C ALA A 9 44.56 -3.01 -19.97
N LEU A 10 44.17 -3.02 -21.25
CA LEU A 10 42.89 -2.43 -21.62
C LEU A 10 41.81 -3.29 -20.95
N LEU A 11 41.42 -2.92 -19.73
CA LEU A 11 40.04 -3.14 -19.31
C LEU A 11 39.19 -2.26 -20.23
N LEU A 12 38.73 -2.85 -21.33
CA LEU A 12 37.48 -2.45 -21.93
C LEU A 12 36.42 -2.64 -20.85
N ALA A 13 36.13 -1.58 -20.11
CA ALA A 13 34.85 -1.41 -19.48
C ALA A 13 33.82 -1.48 -20.61
N ALA A 14 33.33 -2.68 -20.89
CA ALA A 14 32.07 -2.83 -21.56
C ALA A 14 31.06 -2.19 -20.61
N SER A 15 30.68 -0.95 -20.92
CA SER A 15 29.41 -0.41 -20.46
C SER A 15 28.35 -1.40 -20.94
N SER A 16 27.99 -2.34 -20.08
CA SER A 16 26.74 -3.07 -20.20
C SER A 16 25.66 -2.01 -20.00
N ALA A 17 25.30 -1.32 -21.09
CA ALA A 17 23.97 -0.80 -21.23
C ALA A 17 23.08 -2.03 -21.07
N SER A 18 22.53 -2.24 -19.88
CA SER A 18 21.42 -3.15 -19.67
C SER A 18 20.44 -2.84 -20.79
N ALA A 19 20.18 -3.81 -21.67
CA ALA A 19 19.15 -3.63 -22.69
C ALA A 19 17.88 -3.25 -21.93
N ALA A 20 17.41 -2.01 -22.10
CA ALA A 20 16.26 -1.51 -21.38
C ALA A 20 15.07 -2.39 -21.78
N ASN A 21 14.52 -3.12 -20.82
CA ASN A 21 13.26 -3.82 -21.03
C ASN A 21 12.24 -2.74 -21.45
N PRO A 22 11.54 -2.89 -22.59
CA PRO A 22 10.51 -1.92 -22.93
C PRO A 22 9.50 -1.85 -21.78
N ARG A 23 9.10 -0.64 -21.38
CA ARG A 23 8.04 -0.49 -20.37
C ARG A 23 6.70 -0.86 -21.00
N PRO A 24 5.75 -1.43 -20.24
CA PRO A 24 4.39 -1.66 -20.76
C PRO A 24 3.66 -0.35 -21.12
N TYR A 25 3.97 0.72 -20.39
CA TYR A 25 3.44 2.08 -20.59
C TYR A 25 4.43 3.13 -20.04
N PRO A 26 4.36 4.40 -20.45
CA PRO A 26 5.23 5.45 -19.93
C PRO A 26 4.86 5.83 -18.48
N PRO A 27 5.84 6.13 -17.60
CA PRO A 27 5.57 6.69 -16.27
C PRO A 27 4.76 7.97 -16.36
N VAL A 28 3.86 8.17 -15.40
CA VAL A 28 2.96 9.33 -15.35
C VAL A 28 3.71 10.67 -15.34
N ASP A 29 4.91 10.69 -14.76
CA ASP A 29 5.73 11.88 -14.62
C ASP A 29 6.85 11.98 -15.67
N ALA A 30 6.83 11.16 -16.72
CA ALA A 30 7.90 11.09 -17.72
C ALA A 30 8.19 12.40 -18.48
N TYR A 31 7.30 13.39 -18.36
CA TYR A 31 7.49 14.74 -18.89
C TYR A 31 8.33 15.65 -17.98
N LEU A 32 8.57 15.25 -16.73
CA LEU A 32 9.43 15.93 -15.79
C LEU A 32 10.88 15.53 -16.03
N GLN A 33 11.79 16.47 -15.76
CA GLN A 33 13.22 16.23 -15.85
C GLN A 33 13.74 15.73 -14.50
N THR A 34 14.32 14.53 -14.48
CA THR A 34 15.04 14.01 -13.31
C THR A 34 16.42 14.63 -13.20
N THR A 35 16.99 14.63 -11.98
CA THR A 35 18.44 14.76 -11.79
C THR A 35 19.11 13.39 -11.77
N ASN A 36 20.42 13.36 -12.03
CA ASN A 36 21.28 12.18 -12.00
C ASN A 36 22.60 12.50 -11.27
N ILE A 37 22.50 13.08 -10.06
CA ILE A 37 23.62 13.37 -9.17
C ILE A 37 24.16 12.08 -8.58
N LEU A 38 23.27 11.16 -8.21
CA LEU A 38 23.57 9.82 -7.74
C LEU A 38 23.59 8.83 -8.91
N ASN A 39 24.44 7.81 -8.79
CA ASN A 39 24.37 6.64 -9.67
C ASN A 39 23.26 5.69 -9.18
N HIS A 40 22.01 5.94 -9.56
CA HIS A 40 20.84 5.18 -9.08
C HIS A 40 21.01 3.67 -9.17
N SER A 41 21.53 3.16 -10.29
CA SER A 41 21.72 1.72 -10.51
C SER A 41 22.65 1.07 -9.48
N SER A 42 23.57 1.81 -8.87
CA SER A 42 24.46 1.25 -7.84
C SER A 42 23.73 0.90 -6.53
N TYR A 43 22.66 1.61 -6.20
CA TYR A 43 21.86 1.39 -4.99
C TYR A 43 20.82 0.28 -5.14
N LEU A 44 20.59 -0.20 -6.36
CA LEU A 44 19.63 -1.27 -6.64
C LEU A 44 20.28 -2.66 -6.65
N THR A 45 21.59 -2.73 -6.39
CA THR A 45 22.32 -4.01 -6.38
C THR A 45 21.67 -4.99 -5.40
N GLY A 46 21.21 -6.14 -5.90
CA GLY A 46 20.56 -7.17 -5.09
C GLY A 46 19.05 -7.02 -4.94
N LEU A 47 18.45 -5.98 -5.53
CA LEU A 47 17.00 -5.85 -5.64
C LEU A 47 16.51 -6.34 -6.99
N ASP A 48 15.32 -6.93 -7.02
CA ASP A 48 14.70 -7.40 -8.26
C ASP A 48 13.93 -6.30 -8.99
N ASP A 49 13.92 -6.37 -10.32
CA ASP A 49 13.19 -5.49 -11.21
C ASP A 49 13.52 -4.00 -10.95
N HIS A 50 14.78 -3.67 -11.25
CA HIS A 50 15.38 -2.35 -11.10
C HIS A 50 14.54 -1.22 -11.71
N GLN A 51 13.87 -1.49 -12.84
CA GLN A 51 13.14 -0.47 -13.59
C GLN A 51 12.01 0.14 -12.77
N TRP A 52 11.30 -0.68 -11.97
CA TRP A 52 10.26 -0.17 -11.08
C TRP A 52 10.79 0.85 -10.08
N TYR A 53 11.98 0.63 -9.49
CA TYR A 53 12.56 1.59 -8.53
C TYR A 53 12.98 2.89 -9.22
N LEU A 54 13.62 2.80 -10.39
CA LEU A 54 13.99 3.97 -11.19
C LEU A 54 12.78 4.85 -11.52
N ASP A 55 11.62 4.22 -11.68
CA ASP A 55 10.38 4.88 -12.08
C ASP A 55 9.63 5.46 -10.88
N ASN A 56 9.76 4.86 -9.70
CA ASN A 56 8.83 5.11 -8.60
C ASN A 56 9.45 5.69 -7.33
N ILE A 57 10.71 5.39 -7.00
CA ILE A 57 11.26 5.81 -5.70
C ILE A 57 12.15 7.05 -5.82
N PRO A 58 12.20 7.90 -4.78
CA PRO A 58 13.32 8.81 -4.56
C PRO A 58 14.58 7.99 -4.23
N PHE A 59 15.75 8.50 -4.57
CA PHE A 59 17.03 7.88 -4.19
C PHE A 59 17.66 8.67 -3.05
N ILE A 60 18.27 7.98 -2.08
CA ILE A 60 19.00 8.61 -0.98
C ILE A 60 20.45 8.16 -0.94
N ASP A 61 21.34 9.05 -0.54
CA ASP A 61 22.72 8.73 -0.20
C ASP A 61 23.01 9.34 1.17
N VAL A 62 23.40 8.52 2.13
CA VAL A 62 23.61 8.93 3.53
C VAL A 62 24.86 8.25 4.11
N PRO A 63 25.54 8.88 5.09
CA PRO A 63 26.71 8.28 5.72
C PRO A 63 26.40 7.10 6.65
N ASP A 64 25.13 6.88 7.01
CA ASP A 64 24.68 5.71 7.78
C ASP A 64 24.25 4.59 6.84
N GLN A 65 25.17 3.65 6.58
CA GLN A 65 24.93 2.54 5.67
C GLN A 65 23.76 1.66 6.11
N SER A 66 23.59 1.41 7.41
CA SER A 66 22.51 0.56 7.89
C SER A 66 21.14 1.18 7.63
N LEU A 67 21.02 2.51 7.79
CA LEU A 67 19.80 3.25 7.46
C LEU A 67 19.52 3.20 5.96
N GLN A 68 20.55 3.36 5.13
CA GLN A 68 20.44 3.31 3.68
C GLN A 68 19.99 1.94 3.18
N ASP A 69 20.61 0.86 3.68
CA ASP A 69 20.28 -0.51 3.31
C ASP A 69 18.82 -0.83 3.65
N VAL A 70 18.37 -0.43 4.85
CA VAL A 70 16.95 -0.60 5.25
C VAL A 70 16.04 0.26 4.41
N TYR A 71 16.42 1.48 4.01
CA TYR A 71 15.60 2.32 3.13
C TYR A 71 15.30 1.61 1.79
N TYR A 72 16.33 1.09 1.13
CA TYR A 72 16.18 0.39 -0.14
C TYR A 72 15.47 -0.97 0.01
N TYR A 73 15.72 -1.68 1.12
CA TYR A 73 14.96 -2.87 1.46
C TYR A 73 13.47 -2.56 1.69
N ARG A 74 13.13 -1.51 2.44
CA ARG A 74 11.74 -1.12 2.71
C ARG A 74 11.02 -0.62 1.45
N ALA A 75 11.74 -0.01 0.49
CA ALA A 75 11.20 0.23 -0.84
C ALA A 75 10.85 -1.08 -1.58
N SER A 76 11.66 -2.13 -1.41
CA SER A 76 11.37 -3.45 -1.95
C SER A 76 10.21 -4.15 -1.24
N VAL A 77 10.00 -3.89 0.06
CA VAL A 77 8.81 -4.33 0.79
C VAL A 77 7.57 -3.68 0.20
N ILE A 78 7.56 -2.34 0.05
CA ILE A 78 6.44 -1.60 -0.56
C ILE A 78 6.04 -2.20 -1.91
N LYS A 79 7.02 -2.47 -2.77
CA LYS A 79 6.77 -3.08 -4.09
C LYS A 79 6.02 -4.40 -4.02
N ARG A 80 6.37 -5.28 -3.07
CA ARG A 80 5.74 -6.60 -2.88
C ARG A 80 4.27 -6.51 -2.49
N HIS A 81 3.89 -5.44 -1.80
CA HIS A 81 2.55 -5.24 -1.26
C HIS A 81 1.62 -4.41 -2.14
N ILE A 82 2.13 -3.83 -3.22
CA ILE A 82 1.30 -3.13 -4.19
C ILE A 82 0.63 -4.17 -5.09
N LYS A 83 -0.70 -4.20 -5.08
CA LYS A 83 -1.54 -5.14 -5.82
C LYS A 83 -2.42 -4.39 -6.81
N TRP A 84 -2.48 -4.82 -8.07
CA TRP A 84 -3.51 -4.33 -8.99
C TRP A 84 -4.79 -5.11 -8.78
N ALA A 85 -5.86 -4.47 -8.27
CA ALA A 85 -7.10 -5.16 -7.94
C ALA A 85 -7.85 -5.61 -9.21
N HIS A 86 -8.28 -4.67 -10.05
CA HIS A 86 -8.88 -4.93 -11.35
C HIS A 86 -9.01 -3.63 -12.17
N GLU A 87 -9.42 -3.74 -13.44
CA GLU A 87 -9.70 -2.59 -14.32
C GLU A 87 -10.68 -1.60 -13.67
N GLY A 88 -10.30 -0.32 -13.67
CA GLY A 88 -11.06 0.79 -13.10
C GLY A 88 -10.90 0.98 -11.58
N GLN A 89 -10.65 -0.08 -10.82
CA GLN A 89 -10.35 0.05 -9.38
C GLN A 89 -8.87 0.38 -9.13
N GLY A 90 -7.97 -0.14 -9.96
CA GLY A 90 -6.55 0.17 -9.91
C GLY A 90 -5.82 -0.47 -8.72
N TRP A 91 -4.86 0.25 -8.16
CA TRP A 91 -3.96 -0.23 -7.12
C TRP A 91 -4.61 -0.29 -5.72
N VAL A 92 -4.29 -1.35 -4.98
CA VAL A 92 -4.51 -1.47 -3.54
C VAL A 92 -3.19 -1.90 -2.87
N VAL A 93 -3.15 -1.88 -1.54
CA VAL A 93 -1.97 -2.26 -0.76
C VAL A 93 -2.35 -3.32 0.25
N THR A 94 -1.58 -4.42 0.27
CA THR A 94 -1.75 -5.50 1.24
C THR A 94 -0.89 -5.26 2.48
N GLU A 95 -1.25 -5.90 3.59
CA GLU A 95 -0.48 -5.87 4.84
C GLU A 95 0.40 -7.11 4.99
N PHE A 96 -0.22 -8.29 4.79
CA PHE A 96 0.45 -9.57 4.63
C PHE A 96 0.70 -9.84 3.15
N ILE A 97 1.81 -10.52 2.84
CA ILE A 97 2.12 -10.90 1.46
C ILE A 97 1.12 -11.94 0.96
N HIS A 98 0.79 -12.93 1.80
CA HIS A 98 -0.23 -13.92 1.49
C HIS A 98 -1.61 -13.49 1.96
N PRO A 99 -2.68 -13.87 1.23
CA PRO A 99 -4.05 -13.63 1.68
C PRO A 99 -4.30 -14.19 3.09
N VAL A 100 -4.91 -13.38 3.96
CA VAL A 100 -5.35 -13.80 5.29
C VAL A 100 -6.88 -13.71 5.40
N SER A 101 -7.49 -14.63 6.16
CA SER A 101 -8.96 -14.80 6.17
C SER A 101 -9.74 -13.65 6.80
N TRP A 102 -9.06 -12.73 7.47
CA TRP A 102 -9.66 -11.54 8.09
C TRP A 102 -9.43 -10.27 7.25
N ALA A 103 -8.78 -10.38 6.09
CA ALA A 103 -8.59 -9.24 5.21
C ALA A 103 -9.92 -8.77 4.61
N SER A 104 -9.98 -7.47 4.31
CA SER A 104 -11.08 -6.81 3.63
C SER A 104 -11.06 -7.07 2.13
N LYS A 105 -11.91 -6.32 1.42
CA LYS A 105 -11.95 -6.20 -0.03
C LYS A 105 -10.54 -6.07 -0.62
N PHE A 106 -10.22 -6.97 -1.55
CA PHE A 106 -8.95 -7.06 -2.26
C PHE A 106 -7.70 -7.27 -1.37
N GLN A 107 -7.85 -7.97 -0.24
CA GLN A 107 -6.81 -8.20 0.79
C GLN A 107 -6.34 -6.95 1.56
N THR A 108 -7.06 -5.83 1.46
CA THR A 108 -6.70 -4.66 2.26
C THR A 108 -7.00 -4.92 3.75
N ILE A 109 -6.20 -4.36 4.65
CA ILE A 109 -6.46 -4.42 6.09
C ILE A 109 -6.56 -2.97 6.62
N PRO A 110 -7.74 -2.54 7.12
CA PRO A 110 -7.95 -1.15 7.55
C PRO A 110 -7.00 -0.62 8.63
N ASP A 111 -6.44 -1.51 9.45
CA ASP A 111 -5.51 -1.16 10.53
C ASP A 111 -4.26 -0.42 9.99
N SER A 112 -3.55 -1.04 9.04
CA SER A 112 -2.32 -0.50 8.46
C SER A 112 -2.52 0.38 7.23
N ALA A 113 -3.71 0.39 6.63
CA ALA A 113 -3.96 1.18 5.42
C ALA A 113 -3.61 2.69 5.55
N PRO A 114 -3.84 3.38 6.68
CA PRO A 114 -3.36 4.75 6.87
C PRO A 114 -1.83 4.87 6.93
N HIS A 115 -1.12 3.85 7.42
CA HIS A 115 0.34 3.78 7.37
C HIS A 115 0.82 3.67 5.92
N HIS A 116 0.14 2.86 5.10
CA HIS A 116 0.47 2.73 3.67
C HIS A 116 0.28 4.07 2.95
N VAL A 117 -0.83 4.77 3.19
CA VAL A 117 -1.11 6.09 2.59
C VAL A 117 0.04 7.08 2.84
N VAL A 118 0.58 7.13 4.06
CA VAL A 118 1.68 8.06 4.40
C VAL A 118 3.06 7.55 4.01
N GLU A 119 3.27 6.24 3.96
CA GLU A 119 4.54 5.62 3.54
C GLU A 119 4.74 5.75 2.03
N LEU A 120 3.71 5.48 1.24
CA LEU A 120 3.78 5.44 -0.22
C LEU A 120 3.48 6.79 -0.89
N ARG A 121 3.11 7.84 -0.15
CA ARG A 121 2.96 9.21 -0.72
C ARG A 121 4.24 9.77 -1.35
N TRP A 122 5.37 9.12 -1.08
CA TRP A 122 6.70 9.45 -1.61
C TRP A 122 7.02 8.71 -2.92
N LEU A 123 6.11 7.87 -3.43
CA LEU A 123 6.22 7.28 -4.76
C LEU A 123 5.85 8.29 -5.85
N ARG A 124 6.52 8.19 -7.00
CA ARG A 124 6.38 9.14 -8.11
C ARG A 124 5.07 8.99 -8.87
N ASP A 125 4.50 7.78 -8.94
CA ASP A 125 3.15 7.57 -9.42
C ASP A 125 2.14 7.77 -8.27
N PRO A 126 1.32 8.84 -8.29
CA PRO A 126 0.36 9.10 -7.24
C PRO A 126 -0.84 8.13 -7.28
N ASN A 127 -1.03 7.38 -8.37
CA ASN A 127 -2.20 6.51 -8.51
C ASN A 127 -2.17 5.34 -7.53
N TYR A 128 -0.98 4.86 -7.12
CA TYR A 128 -0.83 3.84 -6.07
C TYR A 128 -1.62 4.19 -4.80
N ILE A 129 -1.62 5.48 -4.41
CA ILE A 129 -2.32 5.94 -3.21
C ILE A 129 -3.69 6.52 -3.52
N LYS A 130 -3.88 7.16 -4.67
CA LYS A 130 -5.21 7.65 -5.04
C LYS A 130 -6.23 6.52 -5.16
N ASN A 131 -5.88 5.41 -5.80
CA ASN A 131 -6.77 4.26 -5.92
C ASN A 131 -7.05 3.63 -4.55
N LEU A 132 -6.03 3.50 -3.68
CA LEU A 132 -6.22 3.04 -2.30
C LEU A 132 -7.20 3.95 -1.54
N ILE A 133 -7.02 5.27 -1.60
CA ILE A 133 -7.93 6.23 -0.96
C ILE A 133 -9.36 6.07 -1.50
N GLU A 134 -9.52 5.97 -2.82
CA GLU A 134 -10.82 5.78 -3.46
C GLU A 134 -11.46 4.44 -3.09
N SER A 135 -10.69 3.38 -2.82
CA SER A 135 -11.25 2.13 -2.31
C SER A 135 -11.97 2.30 -0.97
N TYR A 136 -11.47 3.18 -0.09
CA TYR A 136 -12.11 3.51 1.19
C TYR A 136 -13.24 4.53 1.04
N THR A 137 -13.03 5.60 0.27
CA THR A 137 -13.98 6.71 0.17
C THR A 137 -15.08 6.48 -0.86
N ARG A 138 -14.88 5.57 -1.82
CA ARG A 138 -15.79 5.27 -2.96
C ARG A 138 -16.03 3.79 -3.17
N GLY A 139 -15.07 2.91 -2.89
CA GLY A 139 -15.19 1.46 -3.05
C GLY A 139 -15.79 0.71 -1.86
N GLY A 140 -16.01 1.40 -0.73
CA GLY A 140 -16.75 0.90 0.42
C GLY A 140 -16.03 -0.17 1.21
N VAL A 141 -14.70 -0.27 1.12
CA VAL A 141 -13.85 -1.25 1.83
C VAL A 141 -14.28 -1.36 3.31
N GLU A 142 -14.35 -0.24 4.02
CA GLU A 142 -14.69 -0.20 5.44
C GLU A 142 -16.12 -0.66 5.75
N LYS A 143 -17.08 -0.22 4.92
CA LYS A 143 -18.51 -0.58 5.07
C LYS A 143 -18.73 -2.07 4.84
N LEU A 144 -18.02 -2.65 3.87
CA LEU A 144 -18.15 -4.06 3.50
C LEU A 144 -17.47 -4.98 4.52
N SER A 145 -16.38 -4.53 5.15
CA SER A 145 -15.74 -5.26 6.26
C SER A 145 -16.45 -5.12 7.60
N GLY A 146 -17.27 -4.09 7.78
CA GLY A 146 -18.00 -3.88 9.03
C GLY A 146 -17.14 -3.27 10.14
N ILE A 147 -16.34 -2.25 9.82
CA ILE A 147 -15.46 -1.51 10.75
C ILE A 147 -14.58 -2.42 11.62
N THR A 148 -13.71 -3.20 10.98
CA THR A 148 -12.94 -4.27 11.64
C THR A 148 -11.85 -3.76 12.57
N TYR A 149 -11.07 -2.77 12.12
CA TYR A 149 -9.93 -2.22 12.86
C TYR A 149 -9.98 -0.69 12.97
N THR A 150 -9.60 -0.14 14.12
CA THR A 150 -9.55 1.32 14.30
C THR A 150 -8.40 1.94 13.54
N HIS A 151 -8.60 3.14 12.98
CA HIS A 151 -7.64 3.70 12.04
C HIS A 151 -7.72 5.23 11.91
N TYR A 152 -6.65 5.88 11.44
CA TYR A 152 -6.57 7.33 11.20
C TYR A 152 -6.65 7.72 9.72
N MET A 153 -7.37 6.95 8.90
CA MET A 153 -7.43 7.09 7.43
C MET A 153 -7.67 8.53 6.93
N HIS A 154 -8.62 9.27 7.51
CA HIS A 154 -8.91 10.65 7.08
C HIS A 154 -7.74 11.60 7.29
N ARG A 155 -7.03 11.42 8.41
CA ARG A 155 -5.80 12.17 8.67
C ARG A 155 -4.71 11.80 7.67
N ALA A 156 -4.56 10.53 7.32
CA ALA A 156 -3.59 10.08 6.32
C ALA A 156 -3.89 10.65 4.92
N ILE A 157 -5.17 10.69 4.51
CA ILE A 157 -5.62 11.31 3.25
C ILE A 157 -5.21 12.79 3.18
N LEU A 158 -5.39 13.53 4.29
CA LEU A 158 -4.96 14.93 4.39
C LEU A 158 -3.43 15.05 4.25
N GLU A 159 -2.67 14.20 4.95
CA GLU A 159 -1.21 14.17 4.90
C GLU A 159 -0.65 13.81 3.52
N HIS A 160 -1.32 12.91 2.78
CA HIS A 160 -1.01 12.61 1.39
C HIS A 160 -1.18 13.85 0.50
N ALA A 161 -2.30 14.56 0.63
CA ALA A 161 -2.56 15.77 -0.15
C ALA A 161 -1.59 16.92 0.17
N GLN A 162 -1.09 17.01 1.41
CA GLN A 162 -0.06 17.98 1.77
C GLN A 162 1.28 17.70 1.06
N ALA A 163 1.60 16.45 0.76
CA ALA A 163 2.83 16.08 0.04
C ALA A 163 2.67 16.19 -1.49
N THR A 164 1.49 15.85 -2.01
CA THR A 164 1.22 15.85 -3.46
C THR A 164 0.72 17.19 -4.00
N GLY A 165 0.17 18.05 -3.14
CA GLY A 165 -0.45 19.32 -3.54
C GLY A 165 -1.80 19.17 -4.27
N ASP A 166 -2.34 17.96 -4.40
CA ASP A 166 -3.56 17.68 -5.16
C ASP A 166 -4.83 17.95 -4.35
N ILE A 167 -5.09 19.24 -4.10
CA ILE A 167 -6.30 19.71 -3.42
C ILE A 167 -7.59 19.32 -4.16
N PRO A 168 -7.69 19.39 -5.51
CA PRO A 168 -8.88 18.95 -6.22
C PRO A 168 -9.26 17.49 -5.94
N PHE A 169 -8.28 16.57 -5.93
CA PHE A 169 -8.52 15.17 -5.55
C PHE A 169 -8.95 15.04 -4.09
N LEU A 170 -8.28 15.72 -3.17
CA LEU A 170 -8.63 15.71 -1.74
C LEU A 170 -10.08 16.13 -1.51
N VAL A 171 -10.48 17.26 -2.09
CA VAL A 171 -11.85 17.80 -1.98
C VAL A 171 -12.88 16.84 -2.58
N SER A 172 -12.56 16.13 -3.67
CA SER A 172 -13.48 15.15 -4.24
C SER A 172 -13.67 13.89 -3.39
N GLN A 173 -12.95 13.74 -2.28
CA GLN A 173 -13.15 12.65 -1.32
C GLN A 173 -14.03 13.04 -0.12
N LEU A 174 -14.40 14.32 0.04
CA LEU A 174 -15.04 14.83 1.26
C LEU A 174 -16.31 14.07 1.66
N ASP A 175 -17.20 13.76 0.71
CA ASP A 175 -18.45 13.06 1.01
C ASP A 175 -18.20 11.61 1.47
N GLY A 176 -17.28 10.92 0.80
CA GLY A 176 -16.85 9.57 1.19
C GLY A 176 -16.14 9.55 2.54
N MET A 177 -15.33 10.57 2.83
CA MET A 177 -14.72 10.79 4.15
C MET A 177 -15.80 10.95 5.23
N ILE A 178 -16.80 11.83 5.03
CA ILE A 178 -17.89 12.02 6.01
C ILE A 178 -18.69 10.73 6.22
N ALA A 179 -19.04 10.04 5.13
CA ALA A 179 -19.78 8.80 5.22
C ALA A 179 -18.99 7.72 5.97
N SER A 180 -17.68 7.59 5.70
CA SER A 180 -16.81 6.59 6.34
C SER A 180 -16.64 6.88 7.82
N TYR A 181 -16.49 8.16 8.18
CA TYR A 181 -16.46 8.59 9.59
C TYR A 181 -17.72 8.15 10.34
N ASN A 182 -18.89 8.34 9.72
CA ASN A 182 -20.18 8.04 10.34
C ASN A 182 -20.43 6.54 10.56
N LEU A 183 -19.71 5.64 9.89
CA LEU A 183 -19.78 4.20 10.16
C LEU A 183 -19.42 3.90 11.62
N TRP A 184 -18.47 4.66 12.19
CA TRP A 184 -18.01 4.50 13.56
C TRP A 184 -19.01 4.96 14.62
N ASN A 185 -20.09 5.65 14.26
CA ASN A 185 -21.09 6.14 15.22
C ASN A 185 -21.74 5.02 16.05
N VAL A 186 -21.72 3.78 15.54
CA VAL A 186 -22.23 2.59 16.26
C VAL A 186 -21.35 2.19 17.46
N THR A 187 -20.15 2.77 17.59
CA THR A 187 -19.17 2.50 18.65
C THR A 187 -19.06 3.66 19.66
N ILE A 188 -19.94 4.67 19.55
CA ILE A 188 -20.03 5.77 20.52
C ILE A 188 -20.88 5.32 21.70
N ASP A 189 -20.33 5.43 22.90
CA ASP A 189 -21.14 5.36 24.10
C ASP A 189 -21.93 6.65 24.28
N SER A 190 -23.25 6.52 24.34
CA SER A 190 -24.19 7.65 24.52
C SER A 190 -24.01 8.41 25.85
N THR A 191 -23.40 7.81 26.87
CA THR A 191 -23.18 8.41 28.19
C THR A 191 -21.95 9.30 28.21
N THR A 192 -20.82 8.76 27.77
CA THR A 192 -19.52 9.46 27.77
C THR A 192 -19.29 10.27 26.50
N GLY A 193 -19.97 9.93 25.40
CA GLY A 193 -19.72 10.49 24.07
C GLY A 193 -18.35 10.16 23.50
N LEU A 194 -17.69 9.12 24.02
CA LEU A 194 -16.42 8.58 23.54
C LEU A 194 -16.65 7.33 22.70
N TYR A 195 -15.68 7.06 21.83
CA TYR A 195 -15.64 5.84 21.04
C TYR A 195 -14.98 4.71 21.84
N HIS A 196 -15.51 3.51 21.75
CA HIS A 196 -14.97 2.32 22.42
C HIS A 196 -14.89 1.12 21.47
N ARG A 197 -13.83 0.33 21.63
CA ARG A 197 -13.60 -0.96 20.99
C ARG A 197 -12.78 -1.84 21.91
N ASN A 198 -12.76 -3.15 21.66
CA ASN A 198 -11.79 -4.00 22.33
C ASN A 198 -10.38 -3.85 21.74
N PRO A 199 -9.31 -4.09 22.53
CA PRO A 199 -7.93 -4.02 22.06
C PRO A 199 -7.61 -4.86 20.81
N LEU A 200 -8.22 -6.03 20.59
CA LEU A 200 -8.00 -6.80 19.36
C LEU A 200 -8.42 -5.99 18.11
N GLN A 201 -9.51 -5.23 18.19
CA GLN A 201 -10.00 -4.37 17.10
C GLN A 201 -9.15 -3.10 16.93
N ASP A 202 -8.17 -2.86 17.80
CA ASP A 202 -7.08 -1.90 17.59
C ASP A 202 -5.81 -2.59 17.05
N ALA A 203 -5.90 -3.88 16.70
CA ALA A 203 -4.79 -4.77 16.40
C ALA A 203 -3.78 -4.91 17.56
N GLN A 204 -4.25 -4.79 18.81
CA GLN A 204 -3.42 -4.78 20.02
C GLN A 204 -3.88 -5.83 21.04
N GLU A 205 -4.00 -7.07 20.59
CA GLU A 205 -4.38 -8.21 21.44
C GLU A 205 -3.44 -8.42 22.63
N TYR A 206 -3.98 -8.90 23.75
CA TYR A 206 -3.26 -8.97 25.03
C TYR A 206 -2.78 -7.61 25.56
N SER A 207 -3.47 -6.50 25.26
CA SER A 207 -3.22 -5.21 25.93
C SER A 207 -3.62 -5.24 27.42
N LEU A 208 -3.12 -4.27 28.19
CA LEU A 208 -3.32 -4.16 29.64
C LEU A 208 -4.79 -4.31 30.11
N PRO A 209 -5.81 -3.74 29.44
CA PRO A 209 -7.21 -3.86 29.88
C PRO A 209 -7.70 -5.31 30.02
N GLY A 210 -7.21 -6.23 29.16
CA GLY A 210 -7.55 -7.66 29.24
C GLY A 210 -7.05 -8.31 30.52
N TYR A 211 -5.84 -7.96 30.96
CA TYR A 211 -5.25 -8.48 32.20
C TYR A 211 -5.93 -7.95 33.46
N LEU A 212 -6.45 -6.73 33.42
CA LEU A 212 -7.13 -6.10 34.55
C LEU A 212 -8.57 -6.59 34.76
N THR A 213 -9.15 -7.26 33.76
CA THR A 213 -10.57 -7.67 33.78
C THR A 213 -10.78 -9.16 33.55
N GLY A 214 -9.79 -9.87 33.01
CA GLY A 214 -9.87 -11.29 32.68
C GLY A 214 -9.51 -12.24 33.83
N GLY A 215 -9.21 -11.73 35.02
CA GLY A 215 -8.98 -12.55 36.21
C GLY A 215 -10.27 -13.09 36.85
N PRO A 216 -10.16 -13.92 37.89
CA PRO A 216 -11.31 -14.53 38.55
C PRO A 216 -12.35 -13.50 39.01
N GLY A 217 -13.60 -13.69 38.59
CA GLY A 217 -14.71 -12.79 38.96
C GLY A 217 -14.72 -11.44 38.24
N GLY A 218 -13.97 -11.29 37.14
CA GLY A 218 -13.89 -10.05 36.36
C GLY A 218 -12.89 -9.04 36.91
N GLY A 219 -11.98 -9.49 37.78
CA GLY A 219 -10.93 -8.67 38.38
C GLY A 219 -9.58 -8.80 37.68
N PRO A 220 -8.50 -8.27 38.27
CA PRO A 220 -7.15 -8.43 37.75
C PRO A 220 -6.72 -9.90 37.79
N MET A 221 -5.96 -10.32 36.79
CA MET A 221 -5.33 -11.64 36.77
C MET A 221 -4.20 -11.67 37.81
N ASP A 222 -4.25 -12.63 38.73
CA ASP A 222 -3.21 -12.83 39.76
C ASP A 222 -2.18 -13.89 39.35
N GLU A 223 -2.62 -14.97 38.70
CA GLU A 223 -1.78 -16.09 38.23
C GLU A 223 -2.05 -16.37 36.75
N TRP A 224 -0.99 -16.51 35.93
CA TRP A 224 -1.15 -16.73 34.48
C TRP A 224 -1.76 -18.10 34.13
N ASN A 225 -1.33 -19.17 34.80
CA ASN A 225 -1.82 -20.52 34.55
C ASN A 225 -2.58 -21.04 35.77
N ASP A 226 -3.89 -20.91 35.73
CA ASP A 226 -4.80 -21.47 36.73
C ASP A 226 -5.20 -22.93 36.45
N PHE A 227 -4.50 -23.61 35.52
CA PHE A 227 -4.80 -24.96 35.02
C PHE A 227 -6.20 -25.13 34.41
N GLY A 228 -6.85 -24.04 33.99
CA GLY A 228 -8.23 -24.06 33.52
C GLY A 228 -9.23 -24.42 34.63
N LEU A 229 -8.85 -24.22 35.89
CA LEU A 229 -9.72 -24.42 37.04
C LEU A 229 -10.85 -23.38 37.02
N SER A 230 -12.03 -23.77 37.49
CA SER A 230 -13.11 -22.79 37.70
C SER A 230 -12.78 -21.84 38.87
N ALA A 231 -13.50 -20.71 38.94
CA ALA A 231 -13.45 -19.80 40.09
C ALA A 231 -13.67 -20.51 41.44
N ALA A 232 -14.55 -21.52 41.48
CA ALA A 232 -14.81 -22.30 42.69
C ALA A 232 -13.64 -23.23 43.10
N GLN A 233 -12.71 -23.49 42.18
CA GLN A 233 -11.55 -24.36 42.39
C GLN A 233 -10.25 -23.56 42.61
N GLY A 234 -10.33 -22.22 42.69
CA GLY A 234 -9.18 -21.34 42.83
C GLY A 234 -8.54 -20.89 41.51
N GLY A 235 -9.21 -21.11 40.37
CA GLY A 235 -8.85 -20.51 39.08
C GLY A 235 -9.89 -19.51 38.62
N GLY A 236 -10.23 -19.53 37.33
CA GLY A 236 -11.31 -18.76 36.73
C GLY A 236 -10.85 -17.63 35.81
N ASN A 237 -9.64 -17.72 35.25
CA ASN A 237 -9.18 -16.78 34.22
C ASN A 237 -10.04 -16.91 32.96
N ASP A 238 -10.49 -15.78 32.43
CA ASP A 238 -11.09 -15.69 31.10
C ASP A 238 -10.00 -15.38 30.07
N TYR A 239 -9.34 -16.44 29.58
CA TYR A 239 -8.30 -16.31 28.56
C TYR A 239 -8.78 -15.68 27.25
N THR A 240 -10.08 -15.78 26.95
CA THR A 240 -10.65 -15.12 25.77
C THR A 240 -10.69 -13.62 26.00
N LEU A 241 -11.17 -13.17 27.16
CA LEU A 241 -11.18 -11.76 27.52
C LEU A 241 -9.76 -11.18 27.66
N ILE A 242 -8.79 -11.95 28.17
CA ILE A 242 -7.39 -11.51 28.24
C ILE A 242 -6.81 -11.30 26.83
N TRP A 243 -7.12 -12.20 25.90
CA TRP A 243 -6.67 -12.12 24.52
C TRP A 243 -7.33 -10.94 23.77
N LEU A 244 -8.66 -10.89 23.76
CA LEU A 244 -9.43 -9.86 23.03
C LEU A 244 -9.33 -8.48 23.68
N GLY A 245 -9.30 -8.46 25.01
CA GLY A 245 -9.58 -7.32 25.89
C GLY A 245 -11.08 -6.96 25.97
N PRO A 246 -11.49 -6.20 27.00
CA PRO A 246 -12.86 -5.69 27.13
C PRO A 246 -13.11 -4.50 26.19
N GLU A 247 -14.38 -4.14 25.98
CA GLU A 247 -14.73 -2.85 25.37
C GLU A 247 -14.11 -1.70 26.17
N THR A 248 -13.32 -0.86 25.50
CA THR A 248 -12.45 0.11 26.16
C THR A 248 -12.44 1.43 25.39
N TYR A 249 -12.52 2.55 26.11
CA TYR A 249 -12.18 3.86 25.56
C TYR A 249 -10.65 3.98 25.53
N ARG A 250 -10.06 3.74 24.35
CA ARG A 250 -8.60 3.77 24.18
C ARG A 250 -8.11 5.16 23.73
N PRO A 251 -6.96 5.66 24.21
CA PRO A 251 -6.46 6.98 23.87
C PRO A 251 -6.07 7.14 22.39
N ASN A 252 -5.48 6.11 21.77
CA ASN A 252 -5.18 6.09 20.33
C ASN A 252 -6.45 6.20 19.49
N PHE A 253 -7.46 5.36 19.73
CA PHE A 253 -8.69 5.35 18.94
C PHE A 253 -9.43 6.68 19.01
N ASN A 254 -9.63 7.23 20.22
CA ASN A 254 -10.28 8.53 20.35
C ASN A 254 -9.44 9.67 19.75
N ALA A 255 -8.11 9.60 19.80
CA ALA A 255 -7.26 10.54 19.08
C ALA A 255 -7.39 10.43 17.56
N TYR A 256 -7.50 9.21 17.01
CA TYR A 256 -7.78 9.02 15.58
C TYR A 256 -9.09 9.71 15.21
N MET A 257 -10.15 9.52 16.00
CA MET A 257 -11.45 10.11 15.73
C MET A 257 -11.45 11.64 15.84
N VAL A 258 -10.70 12.24 16.77
CA VAL A 258 -10.47 13.69 16.83
C VAL A 258 -9.73 14.18 15.58
N ALA A 259 -8.62 13.52 15.22
CA ALA A 259 -7.79 13.92 14.08
C ALA A 259 -8.51 13.75 12.73
N ASN A 260 -9.30 12.70 12.58
CA ASN A 260 -10.13 12.44 11.41
C ASN A 260 -11.22 13.50 11.26
N ALA A 261 -11.89 13.90 12.35
CA ALA A 261 -12.87 15.00 12.34
C ALA A 261 -12.22 16.34 11.98
N ARG A 262 -11.02 16.62 12.50
CA ARG A 262 -10.23 17.81 12.12
C ARG A 262 -9.80 17.78 10.65
N ALA A 263 -9.47 16.60 10.12
CA ALA A 263 -9.16 16.45 8.71
C ALA A 263 -10.39 16.79 7.84
N ILE A 264 -11.58 16.29 8.19
CA ILE A 264 -12.82 16.64 7.48
C ILE A 264 -13.09 18.16 7.55
N SER A 265 -12.89 18.78 8.72
CA SER A 265 -13.01 20.24 8.87
C SER A 265 -12.07 21.00 7.92
N GLN A 266 -10.81 20.59 7.85
CA GLN A 266 -9.82 21.19 6.95
C GLN A 266 -10.19 21.00 5.47
N VAL A 267 -10.64 19.81 5.08
CA VAL A 267 -11.06 19.53 3.70
C VAL A 267 -12.31 20.35 3.34
N ALA A 268 -13.28 20.46 4.24
CA ALA A 268 -14.47 21.29 4.06
C ALA A 268 -14.11 22.78 3.88
N SER A 269 -13.10 23.28 4.60
CA SER A 269 -12.57 24.63 4.41
C SER A 269 -11.95 24.80 3.02
N LEU A 270 -11.13 23.83 2.58
CA LEU A 270 -10.55 23.82 1.23
C LEU A 270 -11.62 23.72 0.12
N ALA A 271 -12.75 23.07 0.40
CA ALA A 271 -13.91 23.00 -0.47
C ALA A 271 -14.75 24.30 -0.49
N GLY A 272 -14.40 25.31 0.31
CA GLY A 272 -15.16 26.56 0.44
C GLY A 272 -16.44 26.44 1.28
N ASN A 273 -16.61 25.36 2.05
CA ASN A 273 -17.77 25.13 2.90
C ASN A 273 -17.46 25.44 4.37
N SER A 274 -17.42 26.75 4.71
CA SER A 274 -17.07 27.21 6.07
C SER A 274 -18.02 26.69 7.15
N SER A 275 -19.32 26.58 6.87
CA SER A 275 -20.31 26.08 7.83
C SER A 275 -20.03 24.62 8.22
N LEU A 276 -19.72 23.77 7.24
CA LEU A 276 -19.36 22.38 7.49
C LEU A 276 -18.01 22.29 8.23
N ALA A 277 -17.04 23.13 7.85
CA ALA A 277 -15.75 23.19 8.53
C ALA A 277 -15.89 23.53 10.02
N GLU A 278 -16.67 24.57 10.34
CA GLU A 278 -16.96 24.98 11.73
C GLU A 278 -17.68 23.87 12.51
N THR A 279 -18.66 23.20 11.88
CA THR A 279 -19.39 22.09 12.50
C THR A 279 -18.45 20.95 12.91
N TRP A 280 -17.59 20.51 12.01
CA TRP A 280 -16.63 19.43 12.28
C TRP A 280 -15.51 19.85 13.25
N SER A 281 -15.07 21.11 13.20
CA SER A 281 -14.11 21.63 14.18
C SER A 281 -14.70 21.60 15.59
N ALA A 282 -15.91 22.14 15.77
CA ALA A 282 -16.59 22.15 17.06
C ALA A 282 -16.86 20.73 17.59
N TYR A 283 -17.23 19.81 16.70
CA TYR A 283 -17.39 18.40 17.06
C TYR A 283 -16.07 17.77 17.55
N ALA A 284 -14.98 17.98 16.82
CA ALA A 284 -13.66 17.47 17.19
C ALA A 284 -13.16 18.03 18.53
N ASP A 285 -13.35 19.33 18.77
CA ASP A 285 -12.97 19.98 20.03
C ASP A 285 -13.80 19.44 21.21
N GLY A 286 -15.09 19.21 20.99
CA GLY A 286 -15.96 18.57 21.98
C GLY A 286 -15.53 17.13 22.30
N LEU A 287 -15.17 16.33 21.28
CA LEU A 287 -14.67 14.97 21.48
C LEU A 287 -13.34 14.96 22.23
N TYR A 288 -12.41 15.85 21.85
CA TYR A 288 -11.14 16.01 22.52
C TYR A 288 -11.31 16.39 24.00
N ALA A 289 -12.22 17.33 24.34
CA ALA A 289 -12.48 17.71 25.72
C ALA A 289 -13.00 16.53 26.58
N ARG A 290 -13.83 15.65 26.01
CA ARG A 290 -14.31 14.45 26.70
C ARG A 290 -13.19 13.42 26.88
N MET A 291 -12.36 13.26 25.85
CA MET A 291 -11.19 12.38 25.87
C MET A 291 -10.20 12.83 26.97
N GLU A 292 -9.85 14.12 27.02
CA GLU A 292 -8.98 14.69 28.05
C GLU A 292 -9.52 14.45 29.46
N ASN A 293 -10.82 14.69 29.68
CA ASN A 293 -11.43 14.53 30.99
C ASN A 293 -11.44 13.06 31.48
N MET A 294 -11.61 12.09 30.58
CA MET A 294 -11.78 10.69 30.94
C MET A 294 -10.48 9.88 30.89
N LEU A 295 -9.68 10.08 29.84
CA LEU A 295 -8.56 9.21 29.51
C LEU A 295 -7.20 9.76 29.97
N TYR A 296 -7.13 10.99 30.46
CA TYR A 296 -5.88 11.50 31.03
C TYR A 296 -5.76 11.16 32.52
N SER A 297 -4.72 10.42 32.89
CA SER A 297 -4.36 10.17 34.29
C SER A 297 -3.53 11.31 34.84
N GLN A 298 -4.07 12.01 35.84
CA GLN A 298 -3.32 13.01 36.61
C GLN A 298 -2.29 12.36 37.54
N GLU A 299 -2.51 11.09 37.93
CA GLU A 299 -1.60 10.34 38.79
C GLU A 299 -0.34 9.91 38.02
N LEU A 300 -0.53 9.31 36.85
CA LEU A 300 0.59 8.92 35.98
C LEU A 300 1.13 10.09 35.15
N ASN A 301 0.39 11.19 35.09
CA ASN A 301 0.57 12.27 34.11
C ASN A 301 0.64 11.67 32.68
N PHE A 302 -0.31 10.83 32.30
CA PHE A 302 -0.23 10.05 31.06
C PHE A 302 -1.62 9.66 30.52
N TRP A 303 -1.71 9.40 29.22
CA TRP A 303 -2.94 8.90 28.58
C TRP A 303 -3.11 7.41 28.87
N ILE A 304 -4.28 7.02 29.36
CA ILE A 304 -4.58 5.63 29.74
C ILE A 304 -5.91 5.15 29.16
N ASP A 305 -6.06 3.84 29.17
CA ASP A 305 -7.29 3.13 28.84
C ASP A 305 -8.32 3.21 29.98
N VAL A 306 -9.59 3.31 29.61
CA VAL A 306 -10.71 3.22 30.56
C VAL A 306 -11.73 2.22 30.04
N VAL A 307 -12.04 1.19 30.84
CA VAL A 307 -12.98 0.13 30.46
C VAL A 307 -14.40 0.66 30.43
N GLU A 308 -15.10 0.39 29.33
CA GLU A 308 -16.50 0.76 29.10
C GLU A 308 -17.42 0.12 30.17
N GLY A 309 -18.47 0.84 30.56
CA GLY A 309 -19.48 0.38 31.54
C GLY A 309 -19.02 0.38 33.00
N THR A 310 -17.78 -0.02 33.29
CA THR A 310 -17.23 -0.08 34.66
C THR A 310 -16.47 1.18 35.07
N ASN A 311 -15.99 1.96 34.08
CA ASN A 311 -15.06 3.07 34.27
C ASN A 311 -13.77 2.67 35.00
N LEU A 312 -13.37 1.39 34.91
CA LEU A 312 -12.10 0.93 35.43
C LEU A 312 -10.97 1.64 34.67
N ARG A 313 -10.19 2.43 35.40
CA ARG A 313 -9.00 3.11 34.89
C ARG A 313 -7.84 2.12 34.85
N CYS A 314 -7.27 1.90 33.68
CA CYS A 314 -6.13 1.02 33.49
C CYS A 314 -4.85 1.81 33.78
N GLU A 315 -4.51 1.99 35.06
CA GLU A 315 -3.35 2.78 35.49
C GLU A 315 -2.02 2.04 35.21
N GLY A 316 -1.64 2.02 33.93
CA GLY A 316 -0.32 1.62 33.44
C GLY A 316 -0.05 2.31 32.10
N ARG A 317 1.21 2.64 31.82
CA ARG A 317 1.59 3.28 30.56
C ARG A 317 1.71 2.25 29.44
N GLU A 318 0.78 2.33 28.50
CA GLU A 318 0.89 1.66 27.19
C GLU A 318 1.44 2.65 26.15
N LEU A 319 2.22 2.18 25.18
CA LEU A 319 2.89 3.03 24.18
C LEU A 319 1.89 3.83 23.33
N ILE A 320 0.65 3.36 23.22
CA ILE A 320 -0.47 4.09 22.60
C ILE A 320 -0.75 5.45 23.24
N GLY A 321 -0.29 5.71 24.47
CA GLY A 321 -0.35 7.04 25.06
C GLY A 321 0.48 8.10 24.33
N TYR A 322 1.43 7.72 23.47
CA TYR A 322 2.17 8.65 22.59
C TYR A 322 1.42 9.01 21.31
N PHE A 323 0.41 8.21 20.93
CA PHE A 323 -0.30 8.37 19.67
C PHE A 323 -1.06 9.70 19.59
N PRO A 324 -1.78 10.17 20.64
CA PRO A 324 -2.46 11.46 20.59
C PRO A 324 -1.58 12.59 20.07
N TYR A 325 -0.34 12.69 20.52
CA TYR A 325 0.58 13.75 20.10
C TYR A 325 0.93 13.67 18.61
N ARG A 326 1.15 12.47 18.06
CA ARG A 326 1.41 12.27 16.61
C ARG A 326 0.27 12.82 15.75
N PHE A 327 -0.96 12.77 16.26
CA PHE A 327 -2.17 13.19 15.55
C PHE A 327 -2.67 14.59 15.95
N ASP A 328 -1.81 15.42 16.52
CA ASP A 328 -2.15 16.80 16.93
C ASP A 328 -3.22 16.87 18.04
N VAL A 329 -3.28 15.85 18.90
CA VAL A 329 -4.20 15.76 20.04
C VAL A 329 -3.41 15.82 21.35
N GLY A 330 -3.76 16.76 22.24
CA GLY A 330 -3.05 16.90 23.52
C GLY A 330 -1.57 17.29 23.36
N THR A 331 -1.29 18.36 22.61
CA THR A 331 0.09 18.80 22.30
C THR A 331 0.65 19.90 23.23
N ASN A 332 -0.05 20.20 24.33
CA ASN A 332 0.39 21.22 25.28
C ASN A 332 1.54 20.74 26.18
N GLU A 333 2.16 21.68 26.90
CA GLU A 333 3.32 21.42 27.75
C GLU A 333 3.08 20.36 28.84
N THR A 334 1.90 20.36 29.48
CA THR A 334 1.54 19.37 30.52
C THR A 334 1.62 17.94 29.99
N PHE A 335 1.08 17.71 28.79
CA PHE A 335 1.08 16.38 28.18
C PHE A 335 2.46 15.96 27.69
N ILE A 336 3.29 16.92 27.23
CA ILE A 336 4.69 16.64 26.89
C ILE A 336 5.46 16.12 28.11
N GLN A 337 5.28 16.71 29.29
CA GLN A 337 5.90 16.24 30.54
C GLN A 337 5.51 14.79 30.87
N GLY A 338 4.30 14.39 30.52
CA GLY A 338 3.85 13.00 30.64
C GLY A 338 4.61 12.04 29.74
N LEU A 339 4.79 12.42 28.48
CA LEU A 339 5.57 11.65 27.51
C LEU A 339 7.06 11.60 27.88
N GLU A 340 7.60 12.63 28.51
CA GLU A 340 8.97 12.63 29.05
C GLU A 340 9.17 11.57 30.13
N ALA A 341 8.17 11.32 30.96
CA ALA A 341 8.26 10.34 32.05
C ALA A 341 8.28 8.88 31.56
N GLY A 342 7.85 8.59 30.33
CA GLY A 342 7.89 7.24 29.75
C GLY A 342 9.20 6.91 29.02
N VAL A 343 10.05 7.90 28.73
CA VAL A 343 11.30 7.71 27.98
C VAL A 343 12.50 7.48 28.90
N ASP A 344 12.43 6.42 29.69
CA ASP A 344 13.54 5.90 30.49
C ASP A 344 13.62 4.35 30.42
N THR A 345 14.62 3.79 31.08
CA THR A 345 14.90 2.34 31.09
C THR A 345 14.01 1.51 32.01
N GLU A 346 13.20 2.13 32.87
CA GLU A 346 12.20 1.45 33.69
C GLU A 346 10.84 1.38 32.96
N HIS A 347 10.62 2.28 32.00
CA HIS A 347 9.39 2.35 31.22
C HIS A 347 9.59 1.81 29.79
N PHE A 348 9.68 2.66 28.77
CA PHE A 348 9.63 2.20 27.37
C PHE A 348 11.00 1.92 26.72
N LEU A 349 12.10 2.48 27.21
CA LEU A 349 13.38 2.39 26.50
C LEU A 349 14.07 1.04 26.72
N THR A 350 14.31 0.33 25.62
CA THR A 350 15.10 -0.92 25.59
C THR A 350 16.09 -0.94 24.43
N GLU A 351 16.87 -2.01 24.29
CA GLU A 351 17.93 -2.15 23.27
C GLU A 351 17.40 -2.26 21.84
N PHE A 352 16.21 -2.84 21.65
CA PHE A 352 15.62 -3.19 20.36
C PHE A 352 14.22 -2.59 20.16
N GLY A 353 14.07 -1.32 20.54
CA GLY A 353 12.88 -0.51 20.30
C GLY A 353 12.09 -0.18 21.57
N PRO A 354 11.02 0.63 21.47
CA PRO A 354 10.15 0.88 22.60
C PRO A 354 9.27 -0.34 22.91
N THR A 355 9.04 -0.62 24.20
CA THR A 355 8.05 -1.64 24.61
C THR A 355 6.63 -1.12 24.42
N THR A 356 5.67 -2.03 24.18
CA THR A 356 4.24 -1.68 24.07
C THR A 356 3.58 -1.40 25.42
N LEU A 357 4.12 -1.96 26.51
CA LEU A 357 3.74 -1.73 27.91
C LEU A 357 4.99 -1.40 28.72
N GLU A 358 4.90 -0.48 29.68
CA GLU A 358 6.02 -0.12 30.55
C GLU A 358 6.58 -1.32 31.32
N GLN A 359 7.91 -1.42 31.43
CA GLN A 359 8.59 -2.62 31.95
C GLN A 359 8.33 -2.88 33.44
N THR A 360 7.95 -1.85 34.21
CA THR A 360 7.60 -1.97 35.64
C THR A 360 6.19 -2.53 35.86
N ASN A 361 5.36 -2.62 34.83
CA ASN A 361 4.00 -3.13 34.97
C ASN A 361 4.01 -4.65 35.28
N PRO A 362 3.20 -5.15 36.24
CA PRO A 362 3.18 -6.57 36.59
C PRO A 362 2.76 -7.50 35.44
N TYR A 363 2.10 -6.98 34.41
CA TYR A 363 1.66 -7.74 33.23
C TYR A 363 2.63 -7.63 32.04
N TYR A 364 3.80 -7.01 32.23
CA TYR A 364 4.84 -6.96 31.20
C TYR A 364 5.40 -8.37 30.92
N THR A 365 5.12 -8.92 29.73
CA THR A 365 5.57 -10.28 29.34
C THR A 365 6.30 -10.34 28.00
N ALA A 366 7.21 -9.39 27.76
CA ALA A 366 7.84 -9.23 26.45
C ALA A 366 8.60 -10.45 25.90
N LEU A 367 9.05 -11.38 26.76
CA LEU A 367 9.80 -12.58 26.36
C LEU A 367 8.92 -13.83 26.18
N LYS A 368 7.60 -13.69 26.28
CA LYS A 368 6.68 -14.81 26.06
C LYS A 368 6.72 -15.22 24.59
N ASN A 369 7.22 -16.43 24.34
CA ASN A 369 7.30 -17.01 23.02
C ASN A 369 5.95 -17.69 22.68
N THR A 370 5.23 -17.17 21.69
CA THR A 370 4.08 -17.83 21.08
C THR A 370 4.45 -18.28 19.67
N THR A 371 4.08 -19.51 19.30
CA THR A 371 4.45 -20.13 18.01
C THR A 371 3.90 -19.39 16.77
N TYR A 372 2.99 -18.43 16.94
CA TYR A 372 2.24 -17.80 15.84
C TYR A 372 1.96 -16.30 16.06
N CYS A 373 2.77 -15.55 16.84
CA CYS A 373 2.39 -14.18 17.25
C CYS A 373 1.07 -14.23 18.12
N CYS A 374 0.46 -13.17 18.65
CA CYS A 374 0.91 -11.79 18.82
C CYS A 374 0.77 -11.35 20.29
N GLN A 375 1.72 -10.58 20.84
CA GLN A 375 1.65 -10.10 22.22
C GLN A 375 1.89 -8.59 22.28
N TRP A 376 0.92 -7.82 22.82
CA TRP A 376 1.00 -6.37 22.95
C TRP A 376 1.20 -5.85 24.38
N ASN A 377 1.59 -6.73 25.30
CA ASN A 377 1.96 -6.37 26.68
C ASN A 377 3.48 -6.37 26.91
N GLY A 378 4.25 -5.82 25.96
CA GLY A 378 5.68 -5.55 26.18
C GLY A 378 6.59 -5.74 24.97
N GLN A 379 6.23 -6.52 23.97
CA GLN A 379 7.03 -6.64 22.74
C GLN A 379 7.11 -5.32 21.98
N SER A 380 8.17 -5.13 21.19
CA SER A 380 8.32 -3.95 20.34
C SER A 380 7.70 -4.22 18.97
N TRP A 381 6.85 -3.31 18.51
CA TRP A 381 6.13 -3.44 17.24
C TRP A 381 6.54 -2.34 16.28
N PRO A 382 6.95 -2.63 15.03
CA PRO A 382 7.22 -1.63 14.00
C PRO A 382 6.08 -0.62 13.83
N PHE A 383 4.83 -1.08 13.91
CA PHE A 383 3.62 -0.23 13.90
C PHE A 383 3.74 0.91 14.90
N SER A 384 3.78 0.59 16.20
CA SER A 384 3.83 1.59 17.26
C SER A 384 5.15 2.34 17.33
N THR A 385 6.26 1.69 16.99
CA THR A 385 7.59 2.32 16.92
C THR A 385 7.58 3.45 15.89
N SER A 386 6.98 3.23 14.73
CA SER A 386 6.90 4.24 13.67
C SER A 386 6.06 5.47 14.07
N VAL A 387 4.97 5.27 14.82
CA VAL A 387 4.14 6.36 15.39
C VAL A 387 4.90 7.11 16.48
N TYR A 388 5.55 6.37 17.39
CA TYR A 388 6.36 6.89 18.48
C TYR A 388 7.49 7.79 17.98
N LEU A 389 8.23 7.37 16.93
CA LEU A 389 9.27 8.17 16.30
C LEU A 389 8.74 9.49 15.73
N GLY A 390 7.53 9.49 15.16
CA GLY A 390 6.86 10.71 14.72
C GLY A 390 6.57 11.67 15.86
N THR A 391 6.16 11.17 17.03
CA THR A 391 5.97 11.99 18.24
C THR A 391 7.30 12.58 18.72
N LEU A 392 8.35 11.75 18.86
CA LEU A 392 9.67 12.22 19.29
C LEU A 392 10.22 13.29 18.35
N ALA A 393 10.13 13.08 17.04
CA ALA A 393 10.65 14.00 16.04
C ALA A 393 9.96 15.37 16.13
N ARG A 394 8.64 15.40 16.30
CA ARG A 394 7.87 16.64 16.40
C ARG A 394 8.22 17.45 17.67
N ILE A 395 8.42 16.77 18.80
CA ILE A 395 8.84 17.42 20.06
C ILE A 395 10.28 17.95 19.94
N ALA A 396 11.19 17.09 19.47
CA ALA A 396 12.61 17.39 19.34
C ALA A 396 12.89 18.56 18.40
N ARG A 397 12.21 18.59 17.24
CA ARG A 397 12.37 19.62 16.20
C ARG A 397 12.02 21.02 16.67
N ASN A 398 11.00 21.13 17.52
CA ASN A 398 10.54 22.41 18.05
C ASN A 398 11.23 22.77 19.37
N GLY A 399 12.15 21.93 19.88
CA GLY A 399 12.85 22.17 21.13
C GLY A 399 11.92 22.24 22.35
N LEU A 400 10.83 21.48 22.34
CA LEU A 400 9.76 21.57 23.36
C LEU A 400 10.06 20.77 24.62
N SER A 401 11.16 20.00 24.63
CA SER A 401 11.55 19.12 25.72
C SER A 401 13.06 19.15 25.92
N SER A 402 13.48 19.04 27.18
CA SER A 402 14.91 18.85 27.53
C SER A 402 15.34 17.38 27.57
N ILE A 403 14.37 16.46 27.53
CA ILE A 403 14.56 15.00 27.57
C ILE A 403 14.40 14.41 26.17
N ILE A 404 13.27 14.70 25.51
CA ILE A 404 12.98 14.33 24.13
C ILE A 404 13.70 15.30 23.19
N THR A 405 14.98 15.02 22.97
CA THR A 405 15.91 15.83 22.19
C THR A 405 16.16 15.22 20.80
N PRO A 406 16.76 15.98 19.86
CA PRO A 406 17.23 15.41 18.59
C PRO A 406 18.17 14.20 18.76
N ALA A 407 18.95 14.17 19.85
CA ALA A 407 19.83 13.05 20.16
C ALA A 407 19.05 11.79 20.56
N LEU A 408 17.99 11.93 21.39
CA LEU A 408 17.10 10.81 21.73
C LEU A 408 16.39 10.29 20.48
N PHE A 409 15.83 11.18 19.65
CA PHE A 409 15.22 10.79 18.39
C PHE A 409 16.18 9.99 17.50
N ALA A 410 17.42 10.47 17.32
CA ALA A 410 18.42 9.78 16.51
C ALA A 410 18.79 8.40 17.09
N GLN A 411 18.85 8.28 18.42
CA GLN A 411 19.09 7.00 19.09
C GLN A 411 17.95 6.01 18.85
N GLU A 412 16.70 6.41 19.03
CA GLU A 412 15.54 5.53 18.84
C GLU A 412 15.34 5.17 17.35
N LEU A 413 15.59 6.10 16.43
CA LEU A 413 15.58 5.79 14.99
C LEU A 413 16.67 4.76 14.65
N SER A 414 17.87 4.88 15.22
CA SER A 414 18.94 3.90 15.03
C SER A 414 18.57 2.51 15.57
N LYS A 415 17.85 2.43 16.70
CA LYS A 415 17.31 1.15 17.19
C LYS A 415 16.28 0.58 16.22
N TYR A 416 15.36 1.39 15.70
CA TYR A 416 14.38 0.93 14.72
C TYR A 416 15.04 0.46 13.42
N THR A 417 16.06 1.16 12.92
CA THR A 417 16.87 0.69 11.80
C THR A 417 17.54 -0.65 12.12
N ARG A 418 18.09 -0.82 13.33
CA ARG A 418 18.73 -2.07 13.76
C ARG A 418 17.77 -3.25 13.79
N THR A 419 16.54 -3.04 14.27
CA THR A 419 15.55 -4.12 14.33
C THR A 419 15.05 -4.53 12.95
N ASN A 420 15.24 -3.71 11.91
CA ASN A 420 14.97 -4.10 10.52
C ASN A 420 16.08 -4.96 9.90
N TYR A 421 16.66 -5.88 10.68
CA TYR A 421 17.64 -6.86 10.24
C TYR A 421 17.32 -8.25 10.79
N LYS A 422 17.78 -9.27 10.08
CA LYS A 422 17.85 -10.66 10.54
C LYS A 422 19.12 -11.27 9.95
N ASP A 423 19.95 -11.89 10.78
CA ASP A 423 21.22 -12.51 10.35
C ASP A 423 22.16 -11.57 9.54
N GLY A 424 22.11 -10.26 9.84
CA GLY A 424 22.93 -9.25 9.17
C GLY A 424 22.42 -8.79 7.80
N VAL A 425 21.24 -9.25 7.36
CA VAL A 425 20.56 -8.75 6.15
C VAL A 425 19.30 -7.95 6.52
N PRO A 426 18.94 -6.89 5.77
CA PRO A 426 17.70 -6.17 6.00
C PRO A 426 16.48 -7.10 5.96
N PHE A 427 15.61 -6.98 6.97
CA PHE A 427 14.46 -7.84 7.16
C PHE A 427 13.39 -7.14 8.02
N THR A 428 12.11 -7.33 7.72
CA THR A 428 11.00 -6.84 8.55
C THR A 428 10.00 -7.98 8.75
N ALA A 429 9.56 -8.18 9.99
CA ALA A 429 8.47 -9.07 10.38
C ALA A 429 7.47 -8.36 11.30
N GLU A 430 6.64 -9.11 12.03
CA GLU A 430 5.52 -8.57 12.80
C GLU A 430 5.98 -7.82 14.06
N SER A 431 6.80 -8.45 14.91
CA SER A 431 7.23 -7.87 16.19
C SER A 431 8.62 -8.35 16.63
N HIS A 432 9.27 -7.59 17.50
CA HIS A 432 10.62 -7.83 17.99
C HIS A 432 10.66 -7.97 19.52
N TYR A 433 11.53 -8.86 20.03
CA TYR A 433 11.83 -8.89 21.46
C TYR A 433 12.57 -7.60 21.84
N PRO A 434 12.13 -6.85 22.87
CA PRO A 434 12.70 -5.53 23.15
C PRO A 434 14.14 -5.58 23.70
N THR A 435 14.54 -6.71 24.30
CA THR A 435 15.84 -6.87 24.96
C THR A 435 16.73 -7.96 24.34
N ILE A 436 16.26 -8.61 23.26
CA ILE A 436 16.97 -9.68 22.55
C ILE A 436 16.96 -9.33 21.06
N ASP A 437 18.11 -9.49 20.39
CA ASP A 437 18.26 -9.27 18.95
C ASP A 437 17.58 -10.40 18.15
N MET A 438 16.25 -10.43 18.17
CA MET A 438 15.45 -11.48 17.56
C MET A 438 14.02 -11.00 17.33
N TRP A 439 13.46 -11.33 16.17
CA TRP A 439 12.05 -11.17 15.88
C TRP A 439 11.21 -12.15 16.73
N SER A 440 10.16 -11.63 17.38
CA SER A 440 9.19 -12.40 18.15
C SER A 440 8.01 -12.89 17.32
N GLY A 441 7.67 -12.21 16.23
CA GLY A 441 6.65 -12.64 15.24
C GLY A 441 7.28 -12.84 13.87
N ASP A 442 7.80 -14.04 13.62
CA ASP A 442 8.59 -14.42 12.44
C ASP A 442 8.19 -15.82 11.97
N THR A 443 6.94 -15.95 11.53
CA THR A 443 6.37 -17.19 10.98
C THR A 443 6.76 -17.30 9.50
N THR A 444 7.37 -18.43 9.13
CA THR A 444 7.85 -18.67 7.75
C THR A 444 6.70 -18.70 6.74
N ASN A 445 6.94 -18.10 5.57
CA ASN A 445 5.97 -17.94 4.47
C ASN A 445 4.71 -17.16 4.92
N HIS A 446 4.88 -16.20 5.82
CA HIS A 446 3.79 -15.41 6.39
C HIS A 446 4.25 -14.01 6.83
N SER A 447 5.21 -13.95 7.76
CA SER A 447 5.63 -12.72 8.41
C SER A 447 6.73 -11.98 7.64
N GLU A 448 7.37 -12.62 6.66
CA GLU A 448 8.43 -11.99 5.88
C GLU A 448 7.93 -10.77 5.12
N HIS A 449 8.70 -9.67 5.19
CA HIS A 449 8.41 -8.41 4.52
C HIS A 449 7.13 -7.72 4.99
N TYR A 450 6.64 -7.99 6.20
CA TYR A 450 5.37 -7.45 6.70
C TYR A 450 5.27 -5.91 6.59
N LEU A 451 4.24 -5.40 5.90
CA LEU A 451 4.02 -3.96 5.69
C LEU A 451 2.98 -3.41 6.67
N HIS A 452 3.37 -3.31 7.94
CA HIS A 452 2.51 -2.84 9.03
C HIS A 452 3.08 -1.59 9.73
N SER A 453 3.95 -0.84 9.04
CA SER A 453 4.66 0.30 9.64
C SER A 453 5.19 1.26 8.59
N THR A 454 5.56 2.46 9.01
CA THR A 454 6.28 3.41 8.15
C THR A 454 7.80 3.35 8.41
N TYR A 455 8.61 3.59 7.38
CA TYR A 455 10.06 3.77 7.47
C TYR A 455 10.53 4.88 6.52
N LEU A 456 10.13 4.85 5.24
CA LEU A 456 10.42 5.92 4.29
C LEU A 456 9.87 7.25 4.78
N ASP A 457 8.63 7.25 5.30
CA ASP A 457 8.03 8.46 5.86
C ASP A 457 8.80 8.98 7.08
N ASN A 458 9.32 8.08 7.94
CA ASN A 458 10.19 8.46 9.06
C ASN A 458 11.51 9.07 8.57
N VAL A 459 12.10 8.54 7.51
CA VAL A 459 13.32 9.10 6.91
C VAL A 459 13.04 10.50 6.34
N PHE A 460 11.99 10.67 5.53
CA PHE A 460 11.70 11.95 4.89
C PHE A 460 11.17 13.01 5.85
N THR A 461 10.14 12.68 6.63
CA THR A 461 9.47 13.67 7.48
C THR A 461 10.13 13.85 8.82
N ASN A 462 10.69 12.79 9.42
CA ASN A 462 11.23 12.87 10.77
C ASN A 462 12.72 13.21 10.74
N LEU A 463 13.55 12.40 10.05
CA LEU A 463 15.00 12.61 9.97
C LEU A 463 15.38 13.82 9.09
N PHE A 464 15.03 13.79 7.80
CA PHE A 464 15.33 14.89 6.89
C PHE A 464 14.47 16.13 7.18
N GLY A 465 13.34 15.95 7.87
CA GLY A 465 12.55 17.06 8.38
C GLY A 465 11.75 17.78 7.31
N ILE A 466 11.35 17.09 6.24
CA ILE A 466 10.43 17.62 5.24
C ILE A 466 9.05 17.67 5.89
N VAL A 467 8.47 18.86 6.02
CA VAL A 467 7.16 19.06 6.63
C VAL A 467 6.18 19.45 5.53
N PRO A 468 5.39 18.50 4.99
CA PRO A 468 4.42 18.79 3.93
C PRO A 468 3.39 19.83 4.39
N THR A 469 3.05 20.77 3.51
CA THR A 469 2.01 21.79 3.74
C THR A 469 1.24 22.04 2.44
N PHE A 470 0.07 22.67 2.52
CA PHE A 470 -0.69 23.07 1.33
C PHE A 470 -0.16 24.33 0.63
N GLY A 471 0.79 25.05 1.23
CA GLY A 471 1.34 26.27 0.64
C GLY A 471 2.31 25.98 -0.49
N ASP A 472 2.58 26.99 -1.33
CA ASP A 472 3.60 26.94 -2.40
C ASP A 472 5.05 26.96 -1.87
N THR A 473 5.32 26.14 -0.84
CA THR A 473 6.56 26.15 -0.08
C THR A 473 7.02 24.74 0.29
N LEU A 474 8.34 24.53 0.27
CA LEU A 474 9.01 23.44 0.95
C LEU A 474 9.43 23.90 2.35
N VAL A 475 8.85 23.29 3.38
CA VAL A 475 9.27 23.51 4.77
C VAL A 475 10.24 22.39 5.18
N LEU A 476 11.45 22.79 5.57
CA LEU A 476 12.52 21.90 5.98
C LEU A 476 12.92 22.21 7.43
N GLN A 477 12.95 21.20 8.29
CA GLN A 477 13.31 21.28 9.70
C GLN A 477 14.08 20.01 10.13
N PRO A 478 15.35 19.89 9.71
CA PRO A 478 16.09 18.63 9.74
C PRO A 478 16.46 18.22 11.17
N LEU A 479 16.35 16.93 11.47
CA LEU A 479 16.88 16.27 12.68
C LEU A 479 18.12 15.43 12.38
N VAL A 480 18.72 15.63 11.20
CA VAL A 480 19.95 14.97 10.77
C VAL A 480 21.06 15.15 11.82
N PRO A 481 21.75 14.06 12.23
CA PRO A 481 22.86 14.15 13.18
C PRO A 481 23.94 15.14 12.74
N THR A 482 24.45 15.94 13.70
CA THR A 482 25.41 17.02 13.41
C THR A 482 26.77 16.53 12.89
N ASN A 483 27.09 15.25 13.06
CA ASN A 483 28.28 14.61 12.52
C ASN A 483 28.13 14.24 11.03
N TRP A 484 26.94 14.28 10.42
CA TRP A 484 26.77 14.03 8.99
C TRP A 484 27.34 15.20 8.17
N SER A 485 28.35 14.93 7.35
CA SER A 485 28.96 15.92 6.45
C SER A 485 28.26 16.00 5.10
N TYR A 486 27.49 14.98 4.72
CA TYR A 486 26.74 14.95 3.47
C TYR A 486 25.42 14.17 3.62
N PHE A 487 24.49 14.42 2.71
CA PHE A 487 23.44 13.49 2.28
C PHE A 487 22.85 13.98 0.95
N ALA A 488 22.17 13.10 0.22
CA ALA A 488 21.33 13.47 -0.90
C ALA A 488 19.97 12.80 -0.82
N ILE A 489 18.94 13.50 -1.31
CA ILE A 489 17.62 12.97 -1.66
C ILE A 489 17.40 13.39 -3.10
N GLU A 490 17.18 12.45 -4.00
CA GLU A 490 17.12 12.71 -5.43
C GLU A 490 15.80 12.22 -6.03
N ASN A 491 15.17 13.07 -6.85
CA ASN A 491 13.90 12.82 -7.53
C ASN A 491 12.73 12.53 -6.57
N LEU A 492 12.67 13.25 -5.45
CA LEU A 492 11.54 13.23 -4.51
C LEU A 492 10.29 13.87 -5.15
N PRO A 493 9.17 13.15 -5.30
CA PRO A 493 7.93 13.76 -5.76
C PRO A 493 7.38 14.70 -4.68
N TYR A 494 7.13 15.95 -5.04
CA TYR A 494 6.52 16.95 -4.16
C TYR A 494 5.75 17.98 -4.99
N HIS A 495 4.47 18.15 -4.69
CA HIS A 495 3.60 19.15 -5.34
C HIS A 495 3.58 19.09 -6.89
N GLY A 496 3.60 17.88 -7.47
CA GLY A 496 3.58 17.65 -8.91
C GLY A 496 4.91 17.91 -9.64
N SER A 497 6.02 18.04 -8.91
CA SER A 497 7.39 18.20 -9.42
C SER A 497 8.32 17.17 -8.77
N LEU A 498 9.54 17.02 -9.31
CA LEU A 498 10.62 16.26 -8.69
C LEU A 498 11.63 17.20 -8.04
N LEU A 499 11.83 17.05 -6.74
CA LEU A 499 12.81 17.78 -5.96
C LEU A 499 14.07 16.94 -5.71
N THR A 500 15.22 17.60 -5.72
CA THR A 500 16.49 16.99 -5.32
C THR A 500 17.17 17.88 -4.30
N LEU A 501 17.48 17.34 -3.12
CA LEU A 501 18.13 18.00 -2.01
C LEU A 501 19.53 17.41 -1.84
N VAL A 502 20.56 18.25 -1.85
CA VAL A 502 21.96 17.83 -1.65
C VAL A 502 22.55 18.65 -0.52
N TRP A 503 22.86 18.01 0.60
CA TRP A 503 23.70 18.57 1.64
C TRP A 503 25.12 18.07 1.45
N ASP A 504 26.07 18.99 1.27
CA ASP A 504 27.50 18.70 1.19
C ASP A 504 28.26 19.81 1.92
N ARG A 505 28.74 19.53 3.13
CA ARG A 505 29.27 20.55 4.05
C ARG A 505 30.42 21.34 3.44
N ASP A 506 31.29 20.70 2.67
CA ASP A 506 32.47 21.31 2.07
C ASP A 506 32.48 21.28 0.53
N GLY A 507 31.48 20.64 -0.08
CA GLY A 507 31.32 20.56 -1.54
C GLY A 507 32.22 19.50 -2.20
N THR A 508 32.84 18.60 -1.42
CA THR A 508 33.80 17.64 -1.95
C THR A 508 33.20 16.27 -2.27
N HIS A 509 32.06 15.92 -1.66
CA HIS A 509 31.44 14.60 -1.80
C HIS A 509 30.73 14.44 -3.14
N TYR A 510 29.90 15.42 -3.54
CA TYR A 510 29.18 15.39 -4.82
C TYR A 510 29.83 16.26 -5.92
N GLY A 511 30.77 17.13 -5.55
CA GLY A 511 31.38 18.11 -6.46
C GLY A 511 32.42 17.57 -7.46
N SER A 512 32.86 16.31 -7.34
CA SER A 512 34.01 15.77 -8.11
C SER A 512 33.65 14.93 -9.35
N GLY A 513 32.38 14.89 -9.78
CA GLY A 513 31.99 14.12 -10.97
C GLY A 513 30.57 14.34 -11.51
N ALA A 514 29.80 15.30 -11.01
CA ALA A 514 28.41 15.49 -11.40
C ALA A 514 28.27 16.15 -12.79
N SER A 515 27.43 15.56 -13.64
CA SER A 515 27.01 16.07 -14.96
C SER A 515 26.27 17.41 -14.90
N TYR A 516 25.90 17.86 -13.69
CA TYR A 516 25.25 19.13 -13.40
C TYR A 516 26.30 20.17 -12.97
N GLY A 517 26.87 20.84 -13.97
CA GLY A 517 28.01 21.76 -13.85
C GLY A 517 27.97 22.69 -12.62
N ASP A 518 29.11 22.83 -11.95
CA ASP A 518 29.43 23.79 -10.88
C ASP A 518 28.41 23.95 -9.72
N SER A 519 27.43 23.04 -9.55
CA SER A 519 26.22 23.31 -8.75
C SER A 519 26.13 22.65 -7.36
N ALA A 520 26.97 21.66 -7.02
CA ALA A 520 27.11 21.17 -5.65
C ALA A 520 28.09 22.05 -4.86
N ALA A 521 27.78 23.35 -4.75
CA ALA A 521 28.52 24.25 -3.87
C ALA A 521 28.33 23.82 -2.41
N ALA A 522 29.37 23.99 -1.59
CA ALA A 522 29.32 23.72 -0.16
C ALA A 522 28.04 24.30 0.49
N GLY A 523 27.29 23.45 1.19
CA GLY A 523 26.01 23.77 1.79
C GLY A 523 24.89 22.81 1.38
N LEU A 524 23.65 23.25 1.59
CA LEU A 524 22.44 22.59 1.10
C LEU A 524 22.01 23.25 -0.22
N SER A 525 21.98 22.48 -1.30
CA SER A 525 21.45 22.85 -2.62
C SER A 525 20.13 22.12 -2.88
N ILE A 526 19.14 22.81 -3.45
CA ILE A 526 17.85 22.22 -3.79
C ILE A 526 17.48 22.54 -5.23
N TYR A 527 17.13 21.49 -5.96
CA TYR A 527 16.75 21.51 -7.36
C TYR A 527 15.27 21.14 -7.51
N SER A 528 14.62 21.68 -8.54
CA SER A 528 13.29 21.27 -9.00
C SER A 528 13.39 20.98 -10.50
N ASN A 529 12.97 19.78 -10.90
CA ASN A 529 13.05 19.28 -12.26
C ASN A 529 14.42 19.55 -12.92
N GLY A 530 15.50 19.23 -12.20
CA GLY A 530 16.86 19.48 -12.68
C GLY A 530 17.42 20.89 -12.47
N THR A 531 16.62 21.87 -12.08
CA THR A 531 17.08 23.28 -11.98
C THR A 531 17.30 23.70 -10.53
N LEU A 532 18.51 24.16 -10.19
CA LEU A 532 18.83 24.71 -8.87
C LEU A 532 17.98 25.96 -8.61
N PHE A 533 17.25 25.99 -7.49
CA PHE A 533 16.43 27.16 -7.10
C PHE A 533 16.69 27.65 -5.67
N HIS A 534 17.33 26.84 -4.83
CA HIS A 534 17.71 27.25 -3.47
C HIS A 534 19.11 26.75 -3.10
N ASN A 535 19.87 27.58 -2.39
CA ASN A 535 21.14 27.21 -1.78
C ASN A 535 21.30 27.90 -0.43
N GLN A 536 21.84 27.19 0.56
CA GLN A 536 22.22 27.75 1.86
C GLN A 536 23.48 27.10 2.41
N LYS A 537 24.35 27.88 3.06
CA LYS A 537 25.67 27.40 3.54
C LYS A 537 25.62 26.36 4.65
N THR A 538 24.53 26.30 5.41
CA THR A 538 24.41 25.46 6.62
C THR A 538 23.12 24.66 6.55
N LEU A 539 23.13 23.43 7.07
CA LEU A 539 21.92 22.65 7.29
C LEU A 539 21.15 23.23 8.48
N ARG A 540 20.11 24.01 8.19
CA ARG A 540 19.22 24.64 9.18
C ARG A 540 17.80 24.67 8.66
N ALA A 541 16.84 24.86 9.56
CA ALA A 541 15.45 25.01 9.20
C ALA A 541 15.25 26.14 8.17
N ALA A 542 14.39 25.89 7.19
CA ALA A 542 14.09 26.82 6.11
C ALA A 542 12.63 26.65 5.66
N ASN A 543 12.02 27.77 5.26
CA ASN A 543 10.75 27.79 4.56
C ASN A 543 11.01 28.41 3.18
N ILE A 544 10.92 27.59 2.14
CA ILE A 544 11.46 27.88 0.81
C ILE A 544 10.31 27.94 -0.18
N THR A 545 10.13 29.08 -0.85
CA THR A 545 9.13 29.21 -1.92
C THR A 545 9.50 28.32 -3.11
N LEU A 546 8.55 27.52 -3.59
CA LEU A 546 8.74 26.67 -4.76
C LEU A 546 8.80 27.51 -6.04
N PRO A 547 9.63 27.12 -7.05
CA PRO A 547 9.82 27.91 -8.27
C PRO A 547 8.72 27.66 -9.32
N PHE A 548 7.62 27.00 -8.94
CA PHE A 548 6.52 26.61 -9.82
C PHE A 548 5.17 26.78 -9.11
N GLN A 549 4.09 26.81 -9.89
CA GLN A 549 2.72 26.84 -9.36
C GLN A 549 2.27 25.42 -9.01
N THR A 550 2.15 25.12 -7.72
CA THR A 550 1.89 23.75 -7.23
C THR A 550 0.57 23.19 -7.75
N ALA A 551 -0.50 23.99 -7.71
CA ALA A 551 -1.81 23.59 -8.20
C ALA A 551 -1.80 23.21 -9.69
N GLN A 552 -1.06 23.97 -10.52
CA GLN A 552 -0.94 23.67 -11.95
C GLN A 552 -0.12 22.40 -12.18
N ALA A 553 0.99 22.23 -11.47
CA ALA A 553 1.85 21.06 -11.58
C ALA A 553 1.12 19.77 -11.15
N ALA A 554 0.41 19.82 -10.02
CA ALA A 554 -0.42 18.71 -9.54
C ALA A 554 -1.54 18.35 -10.54
N GLN A 555 -2.22 19.36 -11.09
CA GLN A 555 -3.26 19.13 -12.10
C GLN A 555 -2.70 18.53 -13.40
N GLN A 556 -1.50 18.97 -13.83
CA GLN A 556 -0.85 18.42 -15.02
C GLN A 556 -0.48 16.95 -14.84
N LEU A 557 -0.03 16.57 -13.64
CA LEU A 557 0.26 15.17 -13.29
C LEU A 557 -1.04 14.35 -13.24
N ALA A 558 -2.09 14.88 -12.59
CA ALA A 558 -3.39 14.21 -12.48
C ALA A 558 -4.14 14.05 -13.81
N ALA A 559 -3.79 14.83 -14.84
CA ALA A 559 -4.38 14.72 -16.18
C ALA A 559 -3.77 13.59 -17.03
N ARG A 560 -2.75 12.89 -16.53
CA ARG A 560 -2.09 11.79 -17.24
C ARG A 560 -2.98 10.54 -17.21
N PRO A 561 -3.04 9.78 -18.31
CA PRO A 561 -3.86 8.58 -18.36
C PRO A 561 -3.31 7.54 -17.38
N GLU A 562 -4.22 6.92 -16.63
CA GLU A 562 -3.92 5.75 -15.82
C GLU A 562 -4.18 4.51 -16.68
N TRP A 563 -3.10 3.84 -17.09
CA TRP A 563 -3.20 2.60 -17.88
C TRP A 563 -3.83 1.49 -17.04
N GLN A 564 -4.56 0.59 -17.69
CA GLN A 564 -5.36 -0.43 -17.03
C GLN A 564 -4.80 -1.83 -17.27
N ASN A 565 -4.48 -2.58 -16.22
CA ASN A 565 -4.18 -4.01 -16.34
C ASN A 565 -5.50 -4.81 -16.38
N ILE A 566 -5.80 -5.39 -17.54
CA ILE A 566 -7.07 -6.10 -17.79
C ILE A 566 -7.00 -7.62 -17.55
N LEU A 567 -5.85 -8.11 -17.07
CA LEU A 567 -5.65 -9.54 -16.78
C LEU A 567 -5.77 -9.85 -15.28
N ALA A 568 -5.56 -8.86 -14.40
CA ALA A 568 -5.68 -9.05 -12.96
C ALA A 568 -7.09 -9.53 -12.57
N ASN A 569 -7.15 -10.57 -11.75
CA ASN A 569 -8.37 -11.15 -11.23
C ASN A 569 -8.20 -11.42 -9.72
N PRO A 570 -8.83 -10.61 -8.86
CA PRO A 570 -8.73 -10.79 -7.41
C PRO A 570 -9.51 -12.03 -6.92
N ASN A 571 -10.33 -12.66 -7.79
CA ASN A 571 -11.08 -13.87 -7.49
C ASN A 571 -10.42 -15.15 -8.04
N SER A 572 -9.21 -15.06 -8.60
CA SER A 572 -8.46 -16.23 -9.10
C SER A 572 -8.44 -17.39 -8.07
N PRO A 573 -8.62 -18.66 -8.49
CA PRO A 573 -8.79 -19.18 -9.86
C PRO A 573 -10.21 -19.09 -10.43
N TYR A 574 -11.13 -18.39 -9.78
CA TYR A 574 -12.51 -18.33 -10.21
C TYR A 574 -12.75 -17.20 -11.20
N ASN A 575 -13.61 -17.47 -12.18
CA ASN A 575 -14.06 -16.52 -13.22
C ASN A 575 -12.98 -16.08 -14.23
N LEU A 576 -13.40 -15.19 -15.14
CA LEU A 576 -12.53 -14.46 -16.05
C LEU A 576 -12.18 -13.08 -15.49
N PRO A 577 -11.04 -12.50 -15.88
CA PRO A 577 -9.99 -13.11 -16.69
C PRO A 577 -9.28 -14.27 -15.96
N SER A 578 -8.77 -15.26 -16.71
CA SER A 578 -8.10 -16.42 -16.13
C SER A 578 -6.82 -16.80 -16.86
N VAL A 579 -5.87 -17.35 -16.10
CA VAL A 579 -4.63 -17.95 -16.63
C VAL A 579 -4.58 -19.42 -16.23
N THR A 580 -4.34 -20.28 -17.21
CA THR A 580 -4.14 -21.73 -17.01
C THR A 580 -2.83 -22.17 -17.65
N ALA A 581 -2.28 -23.30 -17.20
CA ALA A 581 -1.08 -23.90 -17.76
C ALA A 581 -1.37 -25.34 -18.19
N ASP A 582 -0.69 -25.80 -19.24
CA ASP A 582 -0.70 -27.20 -19.68
C ASP A 582 0.03 -28.16 -18.72
N TRP A 583 0.73 -27.60 -17.72
CA TRP A 583 1.46 -28.34 -16.71
C TRP A 583 1.40 -27.67 -15.34
N CYS A 584 1.29 -28.47 -14.27
CA CYS A 584 1.66 -28.08 -12.92
C CYS A 584 2.23 -29.30 -12.16
N LEU A 585 3.17 -29.05 -11.24
CA LEU A 585 3.67 -30.03 -10.30
C LEU A 585 2.52 -30.56 -9.43
N SER A 586 2.29 -31.87 -9.44
CA SER A 586 1.36 -32.52 -8.51
C SER A 586 2.06 -33.68 -7.81
N ALA A 587 2.57 -33.43 -6.60
CA ALA A 587 3.38 -34.42 -5.86
C ALA A 587 2.60 -35.68 -5.46
N ASN A 588 1.27 -35.54 -5.25
CA ASN A 588 0.39 -36.62 -4.80
C ASN A 588 -0.84 -36.84 -5.72
N GLY A 589 -0.91 -36.18 -6.88
CA GLY A 589 -2.04 -36.26 -7.80
C GLY A 589 -3.15 -35.23 -7.55
N ASP A 590 -3.28 -34.70 -6.33
CA ASP A 590 -4.45 -33.90 -5.92
C ASP A 590 -4.18 -32.41 -5.66
N ILE A 591 -2.93 -31.97 -5.49
CA ILE A 591 -2.60 -30.58 -5.11
C ILE A 591 -1.45 -30.05 -5.97
N CYS A 592 -1.70 -28.95 -6.66
CA CYS A 592 -0.71 -28.14 -7.35
C CYS A 592 -0.26 -27.00 -6.39
N PRO A 593 1.01 -26.92 -5.96
CA PRO A 593 1.47 -25.87 -5.05
C PRO A 593 1.75 -24.53 -5.75
N TYR A 594 2.04 -24.58 -7.05
CA TYR A 594 2.43 -23.44 -7.89
C TYR A 594 1.40 -23.27 -9.02
N GLU A 595 0.17 -22.95 -8.65
CA GLU A 595 -0.96 -22.87 -9.58
C GLU A 595 -0.85 -21.68 -10.54
N ALA A 596 -1.27 -21.90 -11.79
CA ALA A 596 -1.18 -20.88 -12.85
C ALA A 596 -2.07 -19.64 -12.60
N TRP A 597 -3.05 -19.71 -11.69
CA TRP A 597 -3.88 -18.56 -11.34
C TRP A 597 -3.12 -17.49 -10.55
N LYS A 598 -1.99 -17.85 -9.92
CA LYS A 598 -1.07 -16.90 -9.26
C LYS A 598 -0.51 -15.88 -10.26
N LEU A 599 -0.50 -16.22 -11.56
CA LEU A 599 0.02 -15.38 -12.64
C LEU A 599 -0.89 -14.20 -13.01
N ASN A 600 -2.03 -14.06 -12.36
CA ASN A 600 -2.93 -12.94 -12.58
C ASN A 600 -3.69 -12.53 -11.32
N ASP A 601 -3.13 -12.79 -10.14
CA ASP A 601 -3.73 -12.34 -8.87
C ASP A 601 -3.48 -10.85 -8.59
N GLY A 602 -2.66 -10.19 -9.44
CA GLY A 602 -2.33 -8.78 -9.37
C GLY A 602 -1.15 -8.45 -8.46
N LEU A 603 -0.50 -9.46 -7.86
CA LEU A 603 0.66 -9.33 -6.99
C LEU A 603 1.95 -9.65 -7.76
N LEU A 604 3.05 -8.94 -7.45
CA LEU A 604 4.31 -9.13 -8.17
C LEU A 604 5.53 -9.03 -7.24
N TRP A 605 6.23 -10.15 -7.07
CA TRP A 605 7.56 -10.22 -6.46
C TRP A 605 8.35 -11.43 -6.99
N TYR A 606 9.63 -11.53 -6.64
CA TYR A 606 10.57 -12.53 -7.21
C TYR A 606 11.26 -13.38 -6.12
N ASP A 607 10.59 -13.56 -4.99
CA ASP A 607 11.09 -14.37 -3.88
C ASP A 607 10.71 -15.84 -4.07
N THR A 608 11.58 -16.74 -3.63
CA THR A 608 11.24 -18.16 -3.49
C THR A 608 10.39 -18.42 -2.25
N THR A 609 10.55 -17.59 -1.22
CA THR A 609 9.74 -17.56 0.00
C THR A 609 9.70 -16.11 0.50
N PRO A 610 8.51 -15.52 0.69
CA PRO A 610 7.20 -16.11 0.42
C PRO A 610 6.95 -16.36 -1.07
N ASP A 611 6.29 -17.46 -1.42
CA ASP A 611 6.12 -17.86 -2.83
C ASP A 611 4.92 -17.19 -3.51
N ASN A 612 5.09 -16.66 -4.72
CA ASN A 612 3.96 -16.36 -5.61
C ASN A 612 4.33 -16.51 -7.07
N TYR A 613 4.39 -17.76 -7.53
CA TYR A 613 4.71 -18.09 -8.91
C TYR A 613 4.12 -19.41 -9.35
N TRP A 614 3.97 -19.54 -10.66
CA TRP A 614 3.87 -20.83 -11.35
C TRP A 614 5.24 -21.22 -11.89
N THR A 615 5.56 -22.51 -11.95
CA THR A 615 6.78 -23.03 -12.57
C THR A 615 6.48 -24.30 -13.36
N ASN A 616 7.29 -24.59 -14.38
CA ASN A 616 7.29 -25.88 -15.06
C ASN A 616 8.37 -26.85 -14.56
N ASN A 617 8.99 -26.57 -13.40
CA ASN A 617 10.01 -27.42 -12.80
C ASN A 617 9.52 -28.85 -12.60
N GLN A 618 10.21 -29.84 -13.17
CA GLN A 618 9.81 -31.27 -13.24
C GLN A 618 8.81 -31.63 -14.35
N SER A 619 8.56 -30.72 -15.30
CA SER A 619 7.91 -31.08 -16.57
C SER A 619 8.76 -32.06 -17.38
N GLU A 620 8.10 -33.02 -18.05
CA GLU A 620 8.76 -33.94 -19.01
C GLU A 620 9.01 -33.29 -20.38
N PHE A 621 8.41 -32.12 -20.62
CA PHE A 621 8.53 -31.37 -21.87
C PHE A 621 9.36 -30.10 -21.67
N PRO A 622 10.29 -29.77 -22.60
CA PRO A 622 11.18 -28.60 -22.51
C PRO A 622 10.48 -27.29 -22.92
N TYR A 623 9.16 -27.23 -22.74
CA TYR A 623 8.31 -26.08 -22.98
C TYR A 623 6.99 -26.24 -22.22
N SER A 624 6.31 -25.12 -22.00
CA SER A 624 4.97 -25.07 -21.45
C SER A 624 4.14 -24.01 -22.15
N THR A 625 2.83 -24.22 -22.17
CA THR A 625 1.85 -23.31 -22.77
C THR A 625 0.95 -22.76 -21.67
N LEU A 626 0.99 -21.45 -21.51
CA LEU A 626 0.05 -20.69 -20.70
C LEU A 626 -1.10 -20.22 -21.59
N THR A 627 -2.33 -20.41 -21.14
CA THR A 627 -3.54 -19.96 -21.83
C THR A 627 -4.17 -18.83 -21.02
N ILE A 628 -4.26 -17.66 -21.63
CA ILE A 628 -4.86 -16.45 -21.08
C ILE A 628 -6.23 -16.27 -21.71
N THR A 629 -7.28 -16.22 -20.90
CA THR A 629 -8.66 -15.99 -21.36
C THR A 629 -9.22 -14.74 -20.71
N LEU A 630 -9.62 -13.76 -21.51
CA LEU A 630 -10.28 -12.53 -21.09
C LEU A 630 -11.81 -12.67 -21.16
N PRO A 631 -12.56 -11.85 -20.41
CA PRO A 631 -14.03 -11.82 -20.49
C PRO A 631 -14.57 -11.55 -21.89
N ARG A 632 -13.87 -10.71 -22.66
CA ARG A 632 -14.23 -10.29 -24.03
C ARG A 632 -12.99 -9.86 -24.80
N ALA A 633 -13.14 -9.68 -26.11
CA ALA A 633 -12.02 -9.28 -26.95
C ALA A 633 -11.58 -7.84 -26.66
N ARG A 634 -10.28 -7.63 -26.50
CA ARG A 634 -9.67 -6.32 -26.22
C ARG A 634 -8.50 -6.07 -27.16
N LYS A 635 -8.29 -4.81 -27.52
CA LYS A 635 -7.11 -4.38 -28.29
C LYS A 635 -5.88 -4.37 -27.39
N ILE A 636 -4.95 -5.26 -27.69
CA ILE A 636 -3.72 -5.49 -26.93
C ILE A 636 -2.53 -5.27 -27.87
N HIS A 637 -1.49 -4.61 -27.39
CA HIS A 637 -0.29 -4.32 -28.18
C HIS A 637 0.99 -4.98 -27.62
N SER A 638 0.93 -5.54 -26.41
CA SER A 638 2.06 -6.22 -25.77
C SER A 638 1.58 -7.13 -24.65
N ILE A 639 2.46 -8.04 -24.23
CA ILE A 639 2.30 -8.83 -23.00
C ILE A 639 3.52 -8.61 -22.12
N SER A 640 3.33 -8.52 -20.80
CA SER A 640 4.44 -8.44 -19.85
C SER A 640 4.46 -9.68 -18.96
N LEU A 641 5.63 -10.29 -18.79
CA LEU A 641 5.84 -11.47 -17.96
C LEU A 641 6.90 -11.16 -16.89
N ALA A 642 6.54 -11.28 -15.63
CA ALA A 642 7.49 -11.22 -14.53
C ALA A 642 8.16 -12.59 -14.37
N LEU A 643 9.42 -12.69 -14.78
CA LEU A 643 10.15 -13.96 -14.84
C LEU A 643 11.05 -14.10 -13.61
N LEU A 644 10.76 -15.10 -12.78
CA LEU A 644 11.58 -15.49 -11.65
C LEU A 644 12.81 -16.25 -12.15
N ALA A 645 13.97 -15.97 -11.55
CA ALA A 645 15.22 -16.65 -11.78
C ALA A 645 15.99 -16.80 -10.46
N ASP A 646 16.31 -18.04 -10.10
CA ASP A 646 16.99 -18.41 -8.85
C ASP A 646 18.37 -19.04 -9.10
N VAL A 647 18.83 -19.11 -10.36
CA VAL A 647 20.14 -19.70 -10.73
C VAL A 647 21.31 -19.04 -10.01
N ALA A 648 21.24 -17.73 -9.73
CA ALA A 648 22.28 -17.01 -8.99
C ALA A 648 22.36 -17.47 -7.52
N GLN A 649 21.27 -18.03 -7.00
CA GLN A 649 21.12 -18.59 -5.65
C GLN A 649 21.32 -20.12 -5.64
N GLY A 650 21.74 -20.71 -6.77
CA GLY A 650 21.99 -22.15 -6.90
C GLY A 650 20.75 -22.98 -7.28
N GLY A 651 19.64 -22.34 -7.66
CA GLY A 651 18.44 -23.01 -8.15
C GLY A 651 18.51 -23.40 -9.63
N VAL A 652 17.35 -23.73 -10.21
CA VAL A 652 17.20 -24.27 -11.58
C VAL A 652 16.27 -23.45 -12.47
N VAL A 653 15.73 -22.35 -11.97
CA VAL A 653 14.82 -21.45 -12.67
C VAL A 653 15.61 -20.31 -13.31
N ASP A 654 15.45 -20.13 -14.62
CA ASP A 654 16.08 -19.04 -15.39
C ASP A 654 15.10 -18.49 -16.43
N CYS A 655 15.46 -17.35 -17.01
CA CYS A 655 14.86 -16.83 -18.23
C CYS A 655 14.70 -17.96 -19.28
N PRO A 656 13.53 -18.06 -19.95
CA PRO A 656 13.30 -19.05 -20.98
C PRO A 656 14.20 -18.85 -22.21
N GLN A 657 14.43 -19.91 -22.96
CA GLN A 657 15.15 -19.90 -24.24
C GLN A 657 14.39 -19.11 -25.31
N GLY A 658 13.06 -19.16 -25.28
CA GLY A 658 12.23 -18.47 -26.26
C GLY A 658 10.80 -18.30 -25.78
N ILE A 659 10.13 -17.33 -26.39
CA ILE A 659 8.71 -17.04 -26.19
C ILE A 659 7.99 -16.99 -27.54
N ARG A 660 6.80 -17.58 -27.60
CA ARG A 660 5.87 -17.46 -28.72
C ARG A 660 4.49 -17.10 -28.18
N VAL A 661 3.92 -16.00 -28.66
CA VAL A 661 2.57 -15.56 -28.33
C VAL A 661 1.69 -15.70 -29.57
N VAL A 662 0.55 -16.37 -29.41
CA VAL A 662 -0.41 -16.65 -30.48
C VAL A 662 -1.77 -16.11 -30.07
N ASP A 663 -2.44 -15.42 -30.98
CA ASP A 663 -3.88 -15.18 -30.86
C ASP A 663 -4.61 -16.51 -31.03
N GLY A 664 -5.19 -17.01 -29.96
CA GLY A 664 -5.86 -18.31 -29.93
C GLY A 664 -7.10 -18.38 -30.82
N ARG A 665 -7.68 -17.23 -31.24
CA ARG A 665 -8.87 -17.20 -32.12
C ARG A 665 -8.50 -17.35 -33.58
N THR A 666 -7.45 -16.67 -34.03
CA THR A 666 -7.00 -16.69 -35.44
C THR A 666 -5.86 -17.68 -35.69
N ASN A 667 -5.21 -18.16 -34.62
CA ASN A 667 -3.97 -18.94 -34.65
C ASN A 667 -2.78 -18.18 -35.28
N GLU A 668 -2.87 -16.85 -35.36
CA GLU A 668 -1.78 -16.00 -35.81
C GLU A 668 -0.75 -15.81 -34.69
N THR A 669 0.53 -15.90 -35.02
CA THR A 669 1.59 -15.57 -34.06
C THR A 669 1.76 -14.05 -34.05
N VAL A 670 1.69 -13.46 -32.87
CA VAL A 670 1.67 -11.99 -32.66
C VAL A 670 2.96 -11.51 -32.00
N ALA A 671 3.69 -12.41 -31.33
CA ALA A 671 5.06 -12.18 -30.89
C ALA A 671 5.88 -13.48 -30.93
N PHE A 672 7.16 -13.40 -31.29
CA PHE A 672 8.05 -14.55 -31.35
C PHE A 672 9.51 -14.13 -31.12
N LYS A 673 10.16 -14.70 -30.11
CA LYS A 673 11.60 -14.56 -29.85
C LYS A 673 12.21 -15.94 -29.56
N ASN A 674 13.14 -16.40 -30.38
CA ASN A 674 13.91 -17.63 -30.15
C ASN A 674 15.26 -17.58 -30.90
N PRO A 675 16.41 -17.42 -30.20
CA PRO A 675 16.54 -17.22 -28.75
C PRO A 675 15.96 -15.88 -28.26
N TRP A 676 15.41 -15.86 -27.04
CA TRP A 676 15.03 -14.64 -26.34
C TRP A 676 16.26 -14.03 -25.62
N ASN A 677 17.14 -13.42 -26.41
CA ASN A 677 18.44 -12.92 -25.93
C ASN A 677 18.37 -11.72 -24.97
N ASP A 678 17.27 -10.98 -24.97
CA ASP A 678 17.05 -9.78 -24.15
C ASP A 678 16.11 -10.01 -22.96
N CYS A 679 15.89 -11.28 -22.57
CA CYS A 679 15.21 -11.58 -21.31
C CYS A 679 16.08 -11.16 -20.12
N VAL A 680 15.50 -10.38 -19.22
CA VAL A 680 16.15 -9.92 -17.99
C VAL A 680 15.62 -10.75 -16.82
N PRO A 681 16.49 -11.48 -16.07
CA PRO A 681 16.07 -12.26 -14.91
C PRO A 681 15.54 -11.35 -13.80
N ASN A 682 14.53 -11.84 -13.06
CA ASN A 682 13.87 -11.11 -11.97
C ASN A 682 13.42 -9.70 -12.38
N ALA A 683 12.82 -9.58 -13.57
CA ALA A 683 12.34 -8.33 -14.12
C ALA A 683 10.99 -8.52 -14.82
N LEU A 684 10.22 -7.42 -14.94
CA LEU A 684 9.03 -7.41 -15.76
C LEU A 684 9.44 -7.31 -17.23
N ASN A 685 9.27 -8.40 -17.96
CA ASN A 685 9.67 -8.53 -19.35
C ASN A 685 8.51 -8.26 -20.30
N THR A 686 8.51 -7.08 -20.94
CA THR A 686 7.47 -6.71 -21.90
C THR A 686 7.86 -7.14 -23.32
N VAL A 687 6.95 -7.83 -23.99
CA VAL A 687 7.10 -8.32 -25.35
C VAL A 687 6.04 -7.63 -26.23
N PRO A 688 6.44 -6.66 -27.07
CA PRO A 688 5.50 -5.98 -27.98
C PRO A 688 5.03 -6.92 -29.09
N PHE A 689 3.79 -6.71 -29.53
CA PHE A 689 3.22 -7.43 -30.67
C PHE A 689 3.67 -6.81 -31.98
N ALA A 690 3.71 -7.62 -33.03
CA ALA A 690 4.04 -7.15 -34.37
C ALA A 690 3.26 -7.93 -35.44
N ALA A 691 2.96 -7.23 -36.53
CA ALA A 691 2.24 -7.82 -37.66
C ALA A 691 3.01 -9.00 -38.27
N PRO A 692 2.31 -10.07 -38.70
CA PRO A 692 2.94 -11.19 -39.41
C PRO A 692 3.68 -10.70 -40.68
N VAL A 693 4.95 -11.09 -40.85
CA VAL A 693 5.69 -10.81 -42.09
C VAL A 693 5.36 -11.88 -43.12
N ALA A 694 4.89 -11.48 -44.31
CA ALA A 694 4.59 -12.42 -45.38
C ALA A 694 5.87 -13.16 -45.83
N GLY A 695 5.89 -14.50 -45.69
CA GLY A 695 6.85 -15.37 -46.38
C GLY A 695 8.00 -15.98 -45.57
N ASN A 696 8.00 -15.94 -44.24
CA ASN A 696 8.78 -16.83 -43.35
C ASN A 696 8.26 -16.68 -41.91
N ASN A 697 8.43 -17.70 -41.05
CA ASN A 697 8.05 -17.71 -39.62
C ASN A 697 8.81 -16.68 -38.74
N SER A 698 9.24 -15.55 -39.30
CA SER A 698 9.94 -14.48 -38.61
C SER A 698 9.00 -13.28 -38.47
N ILE A 699 8.40 -13.13 -37.29
CA ILE A 699 7.94 -11.81 -36.83
C ILE A 699 9.21 -11.00 -36.58
N ALA A 700 9.28 -9.76 -37.05
CA ALA A 700 10.47 -8.94 -36.86
C ALA A 700 10.77 -8.76 -35.36
N ASN A 701 12.02 -9.00 -34.95
CA ASN A 701 12.54 -8.62 -33.63
C ASN A 701 12.57 -7.08 -33.53
N ASN A 702 11.43 -6.44 -33.30
CA ASN A 702 11.40 -4.99 -33.13
C ASN A 702 11.65 -4.63 -31.67
N ILE A 703 12.77 -3.94 -31.46
CA ILE A 703 13.09 -3.18 -30.26
C ILE A 703 12.27 -1.89 -30.35
N THR A 704 11.03 -1.90 -29.87
CA THR A 704 10.24 -0.68 -29.75
C THR A 704 9.50 -0.67 -28.42
N THR A 705 9.58 0.46 -27.71
CA THR A 705 8.67 0.80 -26.62
C THR A 705 7.23 0.79 -27.15
N PRO A 706 6.22 0.32 -26.38
CA PRO A 706 4.87 0.07 -26.88
C PRO A 706 4.14 1.29 -27.48
N ASP A 707 4.44 2.51 -27.01
CA ASP A 707 3.92 3.76 -27.60
C ASP A 707 4.35 3.99 -29.07
N ASN A 708 5.29 3.18 -29.59
CA ASN A 708 5.82 3.29 -30.95
C ASN A 708 5.44 2.09 -31.84
N SER A 709 4.61 1.16 -31.34
CA SER A 709 4.02 0.09 -32.14
C SER A 709 2.54 0.38 -32.40
N ASP A 710 2.20 0.85 -33.60
CA ASP A 710 0.80 1.01 -34.04
C ASP A 710 0.03 -0.32 -34.17
N TYR A 711 0.70 -1.46 -33.96
CA TYR A 711 0.11 -2.78 -34.12
C TYR A 711 -0.59 -3.24 -32.83
N THR A 712 -1.89 -3.51 -32.95
CA THR A 712 -2.71 -4.11 -31.90
C THR A 712 -3.40 -5.34 -32.46
N VAL A 713 -3.69 -6.30 -31.58
CA VAL A 713 -4.54 -7.45 -31.87
C VAL A 713 -5.76 -7.36 -30.97
N GLU A 714 -6.94 -7.52 -31.56
CA GLU A 714 -8.21 -7.55 -30.83
C GLU A 714 -8.60 -9.01 -30.58
N THR A 715 -8.37 -9.49 -29.37
CA THR A 715 -8.63 -10.89 -28.99
C THR A 715 -8.97 -11.01 -27.51
N ASP A 716 -9.61 -12.11 -27.14
CA ASP A 716 -9.92 -12.53 -25.77
C ASP A 716 -9.15 -13.80 -25.36
N LEU A 717 -8.33 -14.35 -26.26
CA LEU A 717 -7.62 -15.60 -26.04
C LEU A 717 -6.18 -15.50 -26.55
N LEU A 718 -5.21 -15.59 -25.64
CA LEU A 718 -3.79 -15.65 -25.97
C LEU A 718 -3.19 -16.97 -25.49
N LEU A 719 -2.37 -17.59 -26.36
CA LEU A 719 -1.55 -18.75 -26.02
C LEU A 719 -0.09 -18.31 -25.95
N VAL A 720 0.54 -18.50 -24.80
CA VAL A 720 1.94 -18.14 -24.56
C VAL A 720 2.75 -19.42 -24.37
N THR A 721 3.57 -19.77 -25.36
CA THR A 721 4.51 -20.88 -25.24
C THR A 721 5.86 -20.36 -24.79
N LEU A 722 6.35 -20.88 -23.65
CA LEU A 722 7.68 -20.62 -23.11
C LEU A 722 8.52 -21.89 -23.32
N SER A 723 9.67 -21.75 -23.99
CA SER A 723 10.62 -22.85 -24.18
C SER A 723 11.75 -22.72 -23.16
N ASP A 724 12.10 -23.81 -22.49
CA ASP A 724 13.15 -23.80 -21.48
C ASP A 724 14.55 -23.72 -22.10
N LYS A 725 15.48 -23.10 -21.39
CA LYS A 725 16.92 -23.26 -21.68
C LYS A 725 17.38 -24.66 -21.29
N LEU A 726 18.35 -25.20 -22.03
CA LEU A 726 18.94 -26.49 -21.70
C LEU A 726 19.48 -26.47 -20.25
N ARG A 727 19.00 -27.40 -19.41
CA ARG A 727 19.31 -27.58 -17.96
C ARG A 727 18.53 -26.70 -16.98
N TYR A 728 17.71 -25.78 -17.47
CA TYR A 728 16.91 -24.90 -16.61
C TYR A 728 15.43 -25.11 -16.87
N THR A 729 14.64 -24.55 -15.98
CA THR A 729 13.18 -24.52 -16.03
C THR A 729 12.73 -23.06 -15.98
N THR A 730 11.45 -22.83 -16.27
CA THR A 730 10.84 -21.50 -16.25
C THR A 730 9.92 -21.36 -15.03
N ALA A 731 9.90 -20.17 -14.45
CA ALA A 731 8.86 -19.74 -13.52
C ALA A 731 8.43 -18.31 -13.83
N VAL A 732 7.14 -18.06 -13.64
CA VAL A 732 6.51 -16.76 -13.88
C VAL A 732 5.80 -16.38 -12.60
N THR A 733 5.90 -15.12 -12.17
CA THR A 733 5.24 -14.64 -10.95
C THR A 733 3.93 -13.96 -11.30
N GLU A 734 3.93 -13.14 -12.36
CA GLU A 734 2.76 -12.37 -12.80
C GLU A 734 2.80 -12.16 -14.32
N ILE A 735 1.61 -12.12 -14.95
CA ILE A 735 1.42 -11.71 -16.34
C ILE A 735 0.50 -10.50 -16.37
N GLN A 736 0.89 -9.47 -17.13
CA GLN A 736 0.14 -8.24 -17.22
C GLN A 736 -0.19 -7.88 -18.67
N LEU A 737 -1.42 -7.42 -18.88
CA LEU A 737 -1.91 -6.89 -20.15
C LEU A 737 -2.40 -5.47 -19.91
N TRP A 738 -1.60 -4.48 -20.33
CA TRP A 738 -1.91 -3.07 -20.13
C TRP A 738 -2.58 -2.47 -21.37
N VAL A 739 -3.66 -1.73 -21.14
CA VAL A 739 -4.40 -1.00 -22.19
C VAL A 739 -4.69 0.43 -21.76
N ALA A 740 -4.98 1.29 -22.73
CA ALA A 740 -5.39 2.66 -22.46
C ALA A 740 -6.74 2.68 -21.69
N PRO A 741 -6.94 3.63 -20.76
CA PRO A 741 -8.18 3.73 -20.00
C PRO A 741 -9.39 3.99 -20.90
N ASN A 742 -10.55 3.43 -20.53
CA ASN A 742 -11.84 3.70 -21.16
C ASN A 742 -12.64 4.71 -20.30
N PRO A 743 -12.71 6.00 -20.67
CA PRO A 743 -13.39 7.02 -19.87
C PRO A 743 -14.93 6.99 -20.02
N GLY A 744 -15.49 5.93 -20.60
CA GLY A 744 -16.91 5.80 -20.88
C GLY A 744 -17.34 6.50 -22.19
N PRO A 745 -18.64 6.80 -22.37
CA PRO A 745 -19.70 6.74 -21.35
C PRO A 745 -20.26 5.33 -21.09
N ARG A 746 -19.90 4.33 -21.90
CA ARG A 746 -20.34 2.94 -21.75
C ARG A 746 -19.26 2.10 -21.07
N TYR A 747 -19.67 1.33 -20.06
CA TYR A 747 -18.84 0.44 -19.26
C TYR A 747 -19.47 -0.95 -19.30
N GLU A 748 -18.76 -1.93 -19.87
CA GLU A 748 -19.24 -3.30 -20.03
C GLU A 748 -19.20 -4.02 -18.68
N ALA A 749 -20.26 -4.76 -18.32
CA ALA A 749 -20.36 -5.40 -17.01
C ALA A 749 -19.30 -6.49 -16.83
N GLU A 750 -18.95 -7.22 -17.89
CA GLU A 750 -17.95 -8.29 -17.85
C GLU A 750 -16.50 -7.80 -17.71
N ASP A 751 -16.22 -6.49 -17.85
CA ASP A 751 -14.93 -5.90 -17.48
C ASP A 751 -14.82 -5.65 -15.96
N GLY A 752 -15.94 -5.72 -15.24
CA GLY A 752 -16.01 -5.51 -13.80
C GLY A 752 -15.65 -6.75 -12.98
N VAL A 753 -15.44 -6.55 -11.67
CA VAL A 753 -15.28 -7.66 -10.74
C VAL A 753 -16.64 -8.22 -10.36
N ILE A 754 -16.78 -9.52 -10.55
CA ILE A 754 -18.00 -10.27 -10.23
C ILE A 754 -17.78 -11.03 -8.93
N GLY A 755 -18.69 -10.88 -7.98
CA GLY A 755 -18.62 -11.52 -6.67
C GLY A 755 -19.92 -12.19 -6.23
N THR A 756 -19.87 -12.88 -5.10
CA THR A 756 -21.05 -13.39 -4.38
C THR A 756 -20.85 -13.20 -2.88
N PHE A 757 -21.90 -12.79 -2.17
CA PHE A 757 -21.86 -12.44 -0.74
C PHE A 757 -20.91 -11.27 -0.40
N ILE A 758 -21.22 -10.56 0.69
CA ILE A 758 -20.36 -9.55 1.33
C ILE A 758 -19.76 -10.25 2.55
N GLY A 759 -18.44 -10.50 2.57
CA GLY A 759 -17.79 -11.02 3.79
C GLY A 759 -16.70 -12.09 3.64
N SER A 760 -16.34 -12.52 2.43
CA SER A 760 -15.11 -13.30 2.21
C SER A 760 -14.40 -12.78 0.98
N TYR A 761 -13.88 -11.55 1.11
CA TYR A 761 -13.18 -10.89 0.02
C TYR A 761 -11.79 -11.46 -0.26
N GLU A 762 -11.34 -12.46 0.52
CA GLU A 762 -10.47 -13.54 0.04
C GLU A 762 -10.33 -14.63 1.11
N GLY A 763 -10.69 -15.88 0.79
CA GLY A 763 -10.28 -17.01 1.63
C GLY A 763 -11.06 -18.32 1.58
N ARG A 764 -12.24 -18.42 0.94
CA ARG A 764 -12.86 -19.70 0.57
C ARG A 764 -13.74 -19.57 -0.66
N ALA A 765 -13.66 -20.58 -1.54
CA ALA A 765 -14.50 -20.79 -2.71
C ALA A 765 -16.00 -20.71 -2.39
N THR A 766 -16.59 -19.52 -2.41
CA THR A 766 -18.04 -19.38 -2.58
C THR A 766 -18.27 -19.26 -4.07
N GLY A 767 -18.85 -20.30 -4.67
CA GLY A 767 -19.12 -20.32 -6.11
C GLY A 767 -19.80 -19.02 -6.52
N LEU A 768 -19.14 -18.26 -7.42
CA LEU A 768 -19.65 -16.99 -7.89
C LEU A 768 -21.03 -17.24 -8.49
N ASN A 769 -22.07 -16.64 -7.91
CA ASN A 769 -23.43 -16.78 -8.42
C ASN A 769 -23.67 -15.86 -9.62
N GLY A 770 -22.62 -15.18 -10.11
CA GLY A 770 -22.59 -14.44 -11.36
C GLY A 770 -21.94 -15.26 -12.48
N THR A 771 -22.39 -15.10 -13.71
CA THR A 771 -21.81 -15.79 -14.88
C THR A 771 -21.75 -14.84 -16.06
N ILE A 772 -20.59 -14.79 -16.74
CA ILE A 772 -20.43 -14.07 -17.99
C ILE A 772 -21.12 -14.87 -19.10
N GLU A 773 -22.16 -14.29 -19.72
CA GLU A 773 -22.90 -14.89 -20.83
C GLU A 773 -23.43 -13.79 -21.77
N ASP A 774 -23.43 -14.08 -23.09
CA ASP A 774 -23.94 -13.19 -24.14
C ASP A 774 -23.37 -11.75 -24.13
N GLY A 775 -22.12 -11.57 -23.69
CA GLY A 775 -21.48 -10.25 -23.61
C GLY A 775 -21.97 -9.39 -22.43
N GLY A 776 -22.43 -10.03 -21.36
CA GLY A 776 -22.80 -9.38 -20.11
C GLY A 776 -22.69 -10.35 -18.93
N VAL A 777 -23.23 -9.96 -17.78
CA VAL A 777 -23.20 -10.73 -16.53
C VAL A 777 -24.62 -11.08 -16.10
N SER A 778 -24.88 -12.39 -16.05
CA SER A 778 -26.06 -12.99 -15.41
C SER A 778 -25.85 -13.03 -13.90
N LEU A 779 -26.71 -12.36 -13.13
CA LEU A 779 -26.58 -12.25 -11.69
C LEU A 779 -27.58 -13.17 -10.98
N GLY A 780 -27.09 -14.23 -10.35
CA GLY A 780 -27.87 -15.09 -9.45
C GLY A 780 -28.05 -14.49 -8.06
N ALA A 781 -28.68 -15.24 -7.16
CA ALA A 781 -28.96 -14.83 -5.78
C ALA A 781 -27.70 -14.30 -5.04
N GLY A 782 -27.71 -13.02 -4.66
CA GLY A 782 -26.59 -12.37 -3.93
C GLY A 782 -25.32 -12.17 -4.76
N ALA A 783 -25.40 -12.35 -6.09
CA ALA A 783 -24.32 -11.96 -6.99
C ALA A 783 -24.27 -10.44 -7.16
N TRP A 784 -23.07 -9.93 -7.39
CA TRP A 784 -22.87 -8.53 -7.73
C TRP A 784 -21.79 -8.39 -8.80
N VAL A 785 -21.83 -7.27 -9.52
CA VAL A 785 -20.76 -6.83 -10.41
C VAL A 785 -20.37 -5.40 -10.05
N GLU A 786 -19.08 -5.12 -10.00
CA GLU A 786 -18.55 -3.80 -9.66
C GLU A 786 -17.68 -3.25 -10.79
N LEU A 787 -17.97 -2.00 -11.16
CA LEU A 787 -17.25 -1.24 -12.16
C LEU A 787 -16.56 -0.05 -11.48
N GLY A 788 -15.23 0.01 -11.62
CA GLY A 788 -14.42 1.13 -11.15
C GLY A 788 -14.25 2.20 -12.23
N ASP A 789 -13.67 3.33 -11.85
CA ASP A 789 -13.40 4.50 -12.70
C ASP A 789 -14.57 4.99 -13.58
N VAL A 790 -15.80 4.89 -13.07
CA VAL A 790 -17.00 5.37 -13.78
C VAL A 790 -17.08 6.89 -13.69
N ARG A 791 -17.07 7.58 -14.82
CA ARG A 791 -17.02 9.06 -14.89
C ARG A 791 -18.21 9.66 -15.64
N THR A 792 -18.57 10.88 -15.23
CA THR A 792 -19.40 11.78 -16.04
C THR A 792 -18.58 12.30 -17.23
N ALA A 793 -19.24 12.75 -18.31
CA ALA A 793 -18.58 13.22 -19.53
C ALA A 793 -17.55 14.36 -19.30
N THR A 794 -17.74 15.17 -18.27
CA THR A 794 -16.83 16.27 -17.89
C THR A 794 -15.96 15.94 -16.67
N GLY A 795 -16.17 14.77 -16.04
CA GLY A 795 -15.60 14.42 -14.74
C GLY A 795 -16.11 15.27 -13.58
N ALA A 796 -17.11 16.13 -13.80
CA ALA A 796 -17.72 16.94 -12.75
C ALA A 796 -18.69 16.12 -11.89
N ALA A 797 -18.88 16.56 -10.64
CA ALA A 797 -19.92 16.05 -9.77
C ALA A 797 -21.31 16.52 -10.22
N GLY A 798 -22.34 15.74 -9.89
CA GLY A 798 -23.74 16.11 -10.05
C GLY A 798 -24.66 14.92 -10.34
N THR A 799 -25.95 15.22 -10.38
CA THR A 799 -26.99 14.25 -10.77
C THR A 799 -26.93 13.98 -12.27
N VAL A 800 -26.84 12.71 -12.64
CA VAL A 800 -26.78 12.26 -14.04
C VAL A 800 -27.68 11.05 -14.29
N ALA A 801 -28.17 10.95 -15.53
CA ALA A 801 -28.83 9.76 -16.01
C ALA A 801 -27.82 8.61 -16.15
N LEU A 802 -28.12 7.47 -15.52
CA LEU A 802 -27.42 6.20 -15.68
C LEU A 802 -28.39 5.17 -16.24
N THR A 803 -28.08 4.63 -17.41
CA THR A 803 -28.85 3.54 -18.02
C THR A 803 -28.16 2.21 -17.73
N VAL A 804 -28.87 1.32 -17.03
CA VAL A 804 -28.50 -0.09 -16.93
C VAL A 804 -29.00 -0.79 -18.19
N VAL A 805 -28.08 -1.22 -19.04
CA VAL A 805 -28.34 -1.99 -20.25
C VAL A 805 -28.39 -3.45 -19.85
N GLY A 806 -29.50 -4.14 -20.16
CA GLY A 806 -29.73 -5.48 -19.64
C GLY A 806 -31.19 -5.89 -19.72
N GLY A 807 -31.54 -6.99 -19.04
CA GLY A 807 -32.88 -7.57 -19.05
C GLY A 807 -33.04 -8.76 -18.10
N GLY A 808 -33.95 -9.66 -18.44
CA GLY A 808 -34.30 -10.83 -17.60
C GLY A 808 -35.40 -10.53 -16.58
N GLU A 809 -35.71 -11.54 -15.76
CA GLU A 809 -36.72 -11.43 -14.69
C GLU A 809 -36.00 -11.18 -13.36
N GLY A 810 -36.30 -10.07 -12.70
CA GLY A 810 -35.74 -9.78 -11.39
C GLY A 810 -35.48 -8.30 -11.12
N ALA A 811 -34.68 -8.06 -10.08
CA ALA A 811 -34.31 -6.72 -9.65
C ALA A 811 -32.84 -6.66 -9.25
N VAL A 812 -32.22 -5.52 -9.52
CA VAL A 812 -30.89 -5.16 -9.04
C VAL A 812 -30.95 -3.88 -8.21
N GLU A 813 -30.01 -3.74 -7.30
CA GLU A 813 -29.70 -2.50 -6.59
C GLU A 813 -28.45 -1.91 -7.23
N VAL A 814 -28.59 -0.74 -7.85
CA VAL A 814 -27.45 0.04 -8.37
C VAL A 814 -26.97 0.93 -7.24
N GLN A 815 -25.77 0.67 -6.76
CA GLN A 815 -25.12 1.40 -5.69
C GLN A 815 -23.97 2.23 -6.27
N VAL A 816 -23.98 3.54 -6.04
CA VAL A 816 -22.93 4.46 -6.49
C VAL A 816 -22.12 4.94 -5.30
N ASN A 817 -20.80 4.71 -5.36
CA ASN A 817 -19.81 5.02 -4.33
C ASN A 817 -20.20 4.51 -2.94
N TRP A 818 -20.94 3.41 -2.82
CA TRP A 818 -21.58 2.92 -1.58
C TRP A 818 -22.46 3.92 -0.78
N LEU A 819 -22.61 5.16 -1.27
CA LEU A 819 -23.31 6.27 -0.62
C LEU A 819 -24.81 6.23 -0.86
N ALA A 820 -25.22 5.88 -2.09
CA ALA A 820 -26.62 5.87 -2.50
C ALA A 820 -26.93 4.58 -3.26
N ASN A 821 -28.17 4.12 -3.12
CA ASN A 821 -28.68 2.95 -3.81
C ASN A 821 -29.98 3.28 -4.55
N THR A 822 -30.21 2.63 -5.68
CA THR A 822 -31.45 2.73 -6.44
C THR A 822 -31.84 1.36 -6.98
N THR A 823 -33.08 0.94 -6.69
CA THR A 823 -33.60 -0.33 -7.18
C THR A 823 -34.06 -0.21 -8.63
N VAL A 824 -33.60 -1.14 -9.46
CA VAL A 824 -33.96 -1.27 -10.87
C VAL A 824 -34.66 -2.61 -11.07
N ASN A 825 -35.91 -2.58 -11.55
CA ASN A 825 -36.70 -3.78 -11.82
C ASN A 825 -36.75 -4.07 -13.33
N PHE A 826 -36.46 -5.33 -13.68
CA PHE A 826 -36.59 -5.87 -15.02
C PHE A 826 -37.83 -6.77 -15.08
N ASP A 827 -38.81 -6.39 -15.91
CA ASP A 827 -40.11 -7.07 -16.04
C ASP A 827 -40.22 -7.83 -17.37
N ALA A 828 -39.10 -8.20 -17.97
CA ALA A 828 -39.06 -8.81 -19.28
C ALA A 828 -39.00 -10.34 -19.18
N ALA A 829 -39.68 -11.05 -20.09
CA ALA A 829 -39.47 -12.49 -20.25
C ALA A 829 -37.98 -12.77 -20.51
N SER A 830 -37.45 -13.88 -20.00
CA SER A 830 -36.01 -14.20 -20.06
C SER A 830 -35.43 -13.96 -21.46
N GLY A 831 -34.41 -13.11 -21.56
CA GLY A 831 -33.68 -12.83 -22.80
C GLY A 831 -34.11 -11.59 -23.60
N ALA A 832 -35.16 -10.86 -23.21
CA ALA A 832 -35.48 -9.58 -23.83
C ALA A 832 -34.75 -8.41 -23.14
N VAL A 833 -34.01 -7.62 -23.93
CA VAL A 833 -33.36 -6.38 -23.48
C VAL A 833 -34.44 -5.37 -23.04
N ALA A 834 -34.31 -4.88 -21.82
CA ALA A 834 -35.24 -3.98 -21.15
C ALA A 834 -34.47 -2.90 -20.37
N ASN A 835 -33.66 -2.12 -21.09
CA ASN A 835 -32.85 -1.04 -20.52
C ASN A 835 -33.66 -0.14 -19.57
N LYS A 836 -33.05 0.21 -18.44
CA LYS A 836 -33.66 1.08 -17.43
C LYS A 836 -32.75 2.25 -17.14
N THR A 837 -33.31 3.45 -17.19
CA THR A 837 -32.59 4.68 -16.82
C THR A 837 -33.04 5.13 -15.45
N ILE A 838 -32.06 5.46 -14.61
CA ILE A 838 -32.24 6.04 -13.29
C ILE A 838 -31.40 7.32 -13.18
N GLU A 839 -31.78 8.21 -12.27
CA GLU A 839 -30.95 9.36 -11.90
C GLU A 839 -30.08 8.97 -10.72
N VAL A 840 -28.78 9.22 -10.81
CA VAL A 840 -27.82 8.94 -9.74
C VAL A 840 -26.95 10.17 -9.48
N GLU A 841 -26.51 10.34 -8.24
CA GLU A 841 -25.54 11.37 -7.89
C GLU A 841 -24.13 10.82 -8.09
N MET A 842 -23.32 11.48 -8.93
CA MET A 842 -21.91 11.16 -9.12
C MET A 842 -21.03 12.21 -8.47
N LEU A 843 -19.93 11.77 -7.87
CA LEU A 843 -18.89 12.64 -7.34
C LEU A 843 -17.93 13.04 -8.46
N ARG A 844 -17.13 14.09 -8.21
CA ARG A 844 -16.10 14.54 -9.15
C ARG A 844 -15.02 13.46 -9.31
N GLY A 845 -14.63 13.17 -10.56
CA GLY A 845 -13.62 12.18 -10.89
C GLY A 845 -14.20 10.77 -11.05
N ALA A 846 -13.41 9.77 -10.64
CA ALA A 846 -13.76 8.34 -10.69
C ALA A 846 -14.94 8.00 -9.77
N ASN A 847 -15.83 7.09 -10.15
CA ASN A 847 -16.87 6.58 -9.27
C ASN A 847 -16.84 5.05 -9.30
N VAL A 848 -17.29 4.43 -8.22
CA VAL A 848 -17.49 2.98 -8.16
C VAL A 848 -18.99 2.72 -8.29
N VAL A 849 -19.37 1.86 -9.24
CA VAL A 849 -20.77 1.43 -9.41
C VAL A 849 -20.86 -0.06 -9.16
N THR A 850 -21.56 -0.44 -8.09
CA THR A 850 -21.81 -1.84 -7.75
C THR A 850 -23.27 -2.16 -8.06
N ILE A 851 -23.50 -3.20 -8.87
CA ILE A 851 -24.83 -3.68 -9.23
C ILE A 851 -25.07 -5.00 -8.51
N LEU A 852 -25.92 -4.96 -7.48
CA LEU A 852 -26.21 -6.10 -6.61
C LEU A 852 -27.55 -6.73 -6.99
N GLN A 853 -27.58 -8.04 -7.20
CA GLN A 853 -28.85 -8.74 -7.37
C GLN A 853 -29.66 -8.74 -6.08
N THR A 854 -30.96 -8.45 -6.20
CA THR A 854 -31.91 -8.47 -5.06
C THR A 854 -33.10 -9.41 -5.29
N ALA A 855 -33.50 -9.63 -6.54
CA ALA A 855 -34.56 -10.59 -6.88
C ALA A 855 -34.32 -11.22 -8.27
N GLY A 856 -34.85 -12.42 -8.49
CA GLY A 856 -34.79 -13.11 -9.79
C GLY A 856 -33.37 -13.42 -10.25
N ARG A 857 -33.16 -13.44 -11.58
CA ARG A 857 -31.86 -13.63 -12.22
C ARG A 857 -31.69 -12.64 -13.38
N PRO A 858 -31.50 -11.34 -13.06
CA PRO A 858 -31.29 -10.32 -14.07
C PRO A 858 -29.96 -10.53 -14.80
N TRP A 859 -29.91 -10.08 -16.05
CA TRP A 859 -28.71 -10.05 -16.88
C TRP A 859 -28.35 -8.59 -17.19
N VAL A 860 -27.10 -8.22 -16.96
CA VAL A 860 -26.58 -6.85 -17.13
C VAL A 860 -25.49 -6.88 -18.19
N ASP A 861 -25.72 -6.21 -19.30
CA ASP A 861 -24.77 -6.01 -20.40
C ASP A 861 -23.74 -4.95 -20.01
N ALA A 862 -24.22 -3.76 -19.67
CA ALA A 862 -23.38 -2.59 -19.44
C ALA A 862 -24.12 -1.54 -18.61
N ILE A 863 -23.37 -0.52 -18.18
CA ILE A 863 -23.94 0.78 -17.79
C ILE A 863 -23.53 1.86 -18.78
N VAL A 864 -24.42 2.83 -19.00
CA VAL A 864 -24.15 4.02 -19.81
C VAL A 864 -24.42 5.27 -18.99
N VAL A 865 -23.42 6.14 -18.87
CA VAL A 865 -23.48 7.38 -18.09
C VAL A 865 -23.68 8.58 -19.01
N GLY A 866 -24.80 9.29 -18.84
CA GLY A 866 -25.19 10.40 -19.68
C GLY A 866 -25.78 9.94 -21.02
N GLY A 867 -27.00 10.40 -21.30
CA GLY A 867 -27.77 10.13 -22.52
C GLY A 867 -28.69 11.28 -22.86
#